data_AF-A0AAU5BCL6-F1
#
_entry.id   AF-A0AAU5BCL6-F1
#
_cell.length_a   1.000
_cell.length_b   1.000
_cell.length_c   1.000
_cell.angle_alpha   90.00
_cell.angle_beta   90.00
_cell.angle_gamma   90.00
#
_symmetry.space_group_name_H-M   'P 1'
#
loop_
_entity.id
_entity.type
_entity.pdbx_description
1 polymer ?
#
loop_
_entity_poly.entity_id
_entity_poly.type
_entity_poly.pdbx_seq_one_letter_code
_entity_poly.pdbx_strand_id
1 'polypeptide(L)'
;MSARPRPVRPTDRTVVVRSARQGSGVLLTDRLVLTCAHVLGGEASASVSHPDLPEAVTGHVLWVGAKQDAALLLADGPLLPVPPVRLGVLASAQSLPGCEITGFPEIQRYGDERHLEADQYTATVLPMAGLLRHLLVCELDGPPPATDEDGQALLSGLSGGPVFAGAVLIGLARQIPPRRDGRRVECVSLRPLLESAGFRQAYEQATGSEPRTEQVHGTYPADLPYEEEYTLALGAAYRKTRIFGLDELGRRDSEWDLDTAYLSLEAETGGRWTSREVRLPAARTAPRRIDELLTDRPRVLLRGDAGAGKTTLLWWLAAHASAGTLPDRLGSLNGLVPFVVPLRTVRARSEELPTPAALPVAARLAVDTAPDGWAGRVLESGRGLLLVDGLDEVPPGEREEAYAWLSRLVARYPETRCVATVRPLAVEPDWLAAEGFEELRLLPLRDEDIQAFVAAWHKAARLDDGDHQRLHELERDLARQFRANRTLSDLARTPLLCAVICALHRRQEGFLPTTRWKLYRSALGMLLGNRDQRRGITGPEGITMEVEEQMLLLQRIAIWLVREGQTEFSRDQALHQLDRALAGMERVRRQGTADAILTHLLNRSGLLQERADDSYQFAHRTFQDYLAAAEFVESDQINELLRAAHDESWADVIALASGHCGRSQLSTLVNGLLDQAESYDEDAPGAWGVAAVRVLAALCAQQATWLGDGTRERIRAALTELFPPRSLEMADLLGSLGTDALAHLPDPSALPDDPADRRFIVWLLGAVGGREALAYARAWVADAPASASELSTEWPNFPTEEFARDVLAGGYLDGAHLSVGSRAELLALPHLGPAGPALALTLDGPFEEGDLRQGLRQIRPESLTFLRNPLLTDLSVLQDRRQSLRLTVDGCPGVTDLAPLKGWPALRQLILRTDGLPMDRLAALREVPWLRELDVASDADRLSGLPSLPRLRELALHVSGAVELDNLSAWSSLRTLRLRKVSSLESLVAALRTAPHVTAVELSHAVSEPWPGDGEPLPQLSALSLVVGRGSNAGLRPLRDLFPSLRRLTLRGRPGTTIDVTPLYGQPDLHIEVLLGGGELVGSERLESTRLTVAAL
;
A
#
# COMPACT_ATOMS: atom_id res chain seq x y z
N MET A 1 -14.37 -23.04 12.44
CA MET A 1 -15.59 -22.25 12.67
C MET A 1 -15.42 -21.48 13.98
N SER A 2 -14.85 -20.28 13.93
CA SER A 2 -14.91 -19.36 15.08
C SER A 2 -16.35 -18.82 15.16
N ALA A 3 -16.97 -18.83 16.34
CA ALA A 3 -18.32 -18.30 16.52
C ALA A 3 -18.34 -16.84 16.06
N ARG A 4 -19.27 -16.49 15.15
CA ARG A 4 -19.42 -15.11 14.68
C ARG A 4 -19.73 -14.21 15.90
N PRO A 5 -19.04 -13.07 16.06
CA PRO A 5 -19.38 -12.15 17.13
C PRO A 5 -20.83 -11.68 16.97
N ARG A 6 -21.58 -11.66 18.08
CA ARG A 6 -22.95 -11.14 18.13
C ARG A 6 -22.91 -9.64 17.76
N PRO A 7 -23.84 -9.12 16.95
CA PRO A 7 -23.93 -7.69 16.68
C PRO A 7 -24.11 -6.92 18.00
N VAL A 8 -23.28 -5.91 18.21
CA VAL A 8 -23.20 -5.15 19.46
C VAL A 8 -24.12 -3.94 19.36
N ARG A 9 -25.22 -4.00 20.11
CA ARG A 9 -26.17 -2.87 20.17
C ARG A 9 -25.64 -1.79 21.12
N PRO A 10 -26.07 -0.52 20.98
CA PRO A 10 -25.73 0.54 21.93
C PRO A 10 -26.02 0.17 23.39
N THR A 11 -27.11 -0.56 23.62
CA THR A 11 -27.52 -1.09 24.94
C THR A 11 -26.52 -2.07 25.54
N ASP A 12 -25.85 -2.87 24.69
CA ASP A 12 -24.89 -3.91 25.11
C ASP A 12 -23.57 -3.29 25.61
N ARG A 13 -23.41 -1.96 25.51
CA ARG A 13 -22.23 -1.26 26.00
C ARG A 13 -22.39 -0.74 27.43
N THR A 14 -23.57 -0.85 28.01
CA THR A 14 -23.88 -0.24 29.30
C THR A 14 -23.44 -1.13 30.45
N VAL A 15 -22.59 -0.58 31.31
CA VAL A 15 -22.00 -1.30 32.45
C VAL A 15 -22.37 -0.63 33.77
N VAL A 16 -22.35 -1.42 34.85
CA VAL A 16 -22.45 -0.91 36.22
C VAL A 16 -21.06 -0.50 36.67
N VAL A 17 -20.94 0.69 37.26
CA VAL A 17 -19.69 1.14 37.90
C VAL A 17 -19.97 1.35 39.39
N ARG A 18 -19.22 0.66 40.25
CA ARG A 18 -19.32 0.76 41.71
C ARG A 18 -18.00 1.21 42.31
N SER A 19 -18.02 2.33 43.00
CA SER A 19 -16.90 2.87 43.77
C SER A 19 -17.46 3.60 45.00
N ALA A 20 -17.17 4.89 45.20
CA ALA A 20 -17.77 5.70 46.26
C ALA A 20 -19.31 5.72 46.23
N ARG A 21 -19.89 5.54 45.04
CA ARG A 21 -21.33 5.30 44.82
C ARG A 21 -21.52 4.37 43.62
N GLN A 22 -22.73 3.84 43.48
CA GLN A 22 -23.13 3.14 42.28
C GLN A 22 -23.56 4.14 41.20
N GLY A 23 -23.04 3.94 39.99
CA GLY A 23 -23.48 4.60 38.78
C GLY A 23 -23.47 3.64 37.59
N SER A 24 -23.64 4.21 36.41
CA SER A 24 -23.56 3.52 35.13
C SER A 24 -22.29 3.94 34.39
N GLY A 25 -21.92 3.21 33.34
CA GLY A 25 -20.81 3.54 32.45
C GLY A 25 -21.06 2.98 31.06
N VAL A 26 -20.19 3.34 30.12
CA VAL A 26 -20.24 2.86 28.74
C VAL A 26 -18.91 2.28 28.29
N LEU A 27 -18.97 1.09 27.68
CA LEU A 27 -17.86 0.43 27.01
C LEU A 27 -17.50 1.15 25.71
N LEU A 28 -16.36 1.85 25.74
CA LEU A 28 -15.77 2.45 24.55
C LEU A 28 -15.07 1.40 23.69
N THR A 29 -14.44 0.41 24.31
CA THR A 29 -13.87 -0.79 23.69
C THR A 29 -14.19 -2.00 24.56
N ASP A 30 -13.59 -3.15 24.29
CA ASP A 30 -13.74 -4.35 25.12
C ASP A 30 -13.24 -4.21 26.56
N ARG A 31 -12.34 -3.26 26.83
CA ARG A 31 -11.73 -3.02 28.16
C ARG A 31 -11.87 -1.59 28.66
N LEU A 32 -12.14 -0.64 27.79
CA LEU A 32 -12.15 0.78 28.11
C LEU A 32 -13.56 1.25 28.46
N VAL A 33 -13.73 1.84 29.65
CA VAL A 33 -15.04 2.27 30.17
C VAL A 33 -15.04 3.76 30.49
N LEU A 34 -16.05 4.47 30.01
CA LEU A 34 -16.27 5.88 30.30
C LEU A 34 -17.44 6.03 31.28
N THR A 35 -17.27 6.83 32.33
CA THR A 35 -18.31 7.13 33.34
C THR A 35 -18.19 8.56 33.86
N CYS A 36 -19.09 8.97 34.75
CA CYS A 36 -19.01 10.26 35.44
C CYS A 36 -17.95 10.23 36.54
N ALA A 37 -17.10 11.26 36.63
CA ALA A 37 -16.00 11.31 37.60
C ALA A 37 -16.50 11.22 39.05
N HIS A 38 -17.63 11.85 39.32
CA HIS A 38 -18.21 11.87 40.65
C HIS A 38 -18.67 10.48 41.15
N VAL A 39 -18.88 9.49 40.26
CA VAL A 39 -19.21 8.11 40.63
C VAL A 39 -18.04 7.45 41.36
N LEU A 40 -16.81 7.83 41.00
CA LEU A 40 -15.57 7.32 41.58
C LEU A 40 -15.26 7.95 42.94
N GLY A 41 -15.74 9.16 43.22
CA GLY A 41 -15.47 9.86 44.48
C GLY A 41 -13.99 10.13 44.80
N GLY A 42 -13.10 10.04 43.80
CA GLY A 42 -11.65 10.23 43.96
C GLY A 42 -10.85 8.95 44.15
N GLU A 43 -11.49 7.77 44.15
CA GLU A 43 -10.81 6.48 44.20
C GLU A 43 -10.01 6.20 42.92
N ALA A 44 -8.88 5.51 43.05
CA ALA A 44 -8.00 5.15 41.92
C ALA A 44 -8.49 3.94 41.11
N SER A 45 -9.47 3.21 41.64
CA SER A 45 -10.06 2.01 41.03
C SER A 45 -11.56 1.92 41.30
N ALA A 46 -12.29 1.24 40.41
CA ALA A 46 -13.71 0.94 40.56
C ALA A 46 -14.01 -0.50 40.15
N SER A 47 -15.05 -1.08 40.75
CA SER A 47 -15.62 -2.35 40.31
C SER A 47 -16.52 -2.09 39.10
N VAL A 48 -16.27 -2.76 37.98
CA VAL A 48 -17.06 -2.68 36.76
C VAL A 48 -17.76 -4.02 36.51
N SER A 49 -19.07 -4.01 36.28
CA SER A 49 -19.85 -5.22 36.01
C SER A 49 -20.64 -5.07 34.71
N HIS A 50 -20.64 -6.12 33.89
CA HIS A 50 -21.43 -6.22 32.66
C HIS A 50 -22.53 -7.28 32.83
N PRO A 51 -23.76 -7.09 32.31
CA PRO A 51 -24.87 -8.05 32.49
C PRO A 51 -24.57 -9.48 32.01
N ASP A 52 -23.78 -9.61 30.94
CA ASP A 52 -23.40 -10.92 30.38
C ASP A 52 -22.21 -11.59 31.11
N LEU A 53 -21.63 -10.95 32.12
CA LEU A 53 -20.52 -11.50 32.90
C LEU A 53 -20.96 -11.88 34.33
N PRO A 54 -20.54 -13.06 34.83
CA PRO A 54 -20.91 -13.53 36.16
C PRO A 54 -20.19 -12.79 37.30
N GLU A 55 -19.00 -12.24 37.03
CA GLU A 55 -18.16 -11.58 38.04
C GLU A 55 -17.82 -10.15 37.63
N ALA A 56 -17.64 -9.29 38.63
CA ALA A 56 -17.17 -7.92 38.41
C ALA A 56 -15.66 -7.89 38.15
N VAL A 57 -15.22 -7.00 37.27
CA VAL A 57 -13.82 -6.77 36.93
C VAL A 57 -13.36 -5.47 37.56
N THR A 58 -12.12 -5.44 38.07
CA THR A 58 -11.53 -4.20 38.57
C THR A 58 -11.10 -3.32 37.39
N GLY A 59 -11.49 -2.05 37.42
CA GLY A 59 -11.09 -1.03 36.46
C GLY A 59 -10.26 0.07 37.12
N HIS A 60 -9.09 0.35 36.55
CA HIS A 60 -8.17 1.40 37.03
C HIS A 60 -8.42 2.71 36.29
N VAL A 61 -8.34 3.82 37.00
CA VAL A 61 -8.56 5.15 36.42
C VAL A 61 -7.36 5.55 35.56
N LEU A 62 -7.57 5.67 34.25
CA LEU A 62 -6.58 6.20 33.30
C LEU A 62 -6.61 7.73 33.23
N TRP A 63 -7.81 8.31 33.35
CA TRP A 63 -8.00 9.75 33.20
C TRP A 63 -9.21 10.25 33.98
N VAL A 64 -9.11 11.45 34.56
CA VAL A 64 -10.22 12.15 35.23
C VAL A 64 -10.27 13.61 34.77
N GLY A 65 -11.42 14.02 34.25
CA GLY A 65 -11.73 15.41 33.93
C GLY A 65 -12.62 16.04 34.98
N ALA A 66 -12.04 16.59 36.05
CA ALA A 66 -12.82 17.19 37.14
C ALA A 66 -13.72 18.36 36.68
N LYS A 67 -13.33 19.10 35.63
CA LYS A 67 -14.14 20.19 35.05
C LYS A 67 -15.36 19.66 34.29
N GLN A 68 -15.18 18.54 33.59
CA GLN A 68 -16.20 17.93 32.73
C GLN A 68 -17.06 16.91 33.47
N ASP A 69 -16.64 16.47 34.66
CA ASP A 69 -17.27 15.42 35.46
C ASP A 69 -17.30 14.05 34.75
N ALA A 70 -16.17 13.66 34.12
CA ALA A 70 -16.02 12.37 33.46
C ALA A 70 -14.69 11.68 33.83
N ALA A 71 -14.68 10.36 33.78
CA ALA A 71 -13.50 9.55 34.05
C ALA A 71 -13.44 8.34 33.10
N LEU A 72 -12.22 7.98 32.72
CA LEU A 72 -11.89 6.85 31.85
C LEU A 72 -11.23 5.75 32.67
N LEU A 73 -11.76 4.54 32.59
CA LEU A 73 -11.33 3.35 33.33
C LEU A 73 -10.81 2.29 32.35
N LEU A 74 -9.72 1.60 32.72
CA LEU A 74 -9.22 0.42 32.03
C LEU A 74 -9.46 -0.82 32.88
N ALA A 75 -10.27 -1.74 32.39
CA ALA A 75 -10.56 -3.02 33.04
C ALA A 75 -9.37 -3.98 32.97
N ASP A 76 -9.12 -4.71 34.07
CA ASP A 76 -8.04 -5.71 34.18
C ASP A 76 -8.19 -6.90 33.19
N GLY A 77 -9.39 -7.13 32.68
CA GLY A 77 -9.69 -8.09 31.62
C GLY A 77 -10.78 -7.59 30.66
N PRO A 78 -10.97 -8.25 29.49
CA PRO A 78 -12.04 -7.91 28.54
C PRO A 78 -13.41 -8.15 29.18
N LEU A 79 -14.27 -7.13 29.10
CA LEU A 79 -15.65 -7.17 29.58
C LEU A 79 -16.58 -7.79 28.53
N LEU A 80 -16.54 -7.27 27.31
CA LEU A 80 -17.30 -7.79 26.18
C LEU A 80 -16.49 -7.53 24.90
N PRO A 81 -16.27 -8.49 24.00
CA PRO A 81 -15.47 -8.28 22.79
C PRO A 81 -16.25 -7.43 21.78
N VAL A 82 -16.16 -6.10 21.94
CA VAL A 82 -16.88 -5.10 21.13
C VAL A 82 -15.92 -4.24 20.34
N PRO A 83 -16.26 -3.82 19.10
CA PRO A 83 -15.48 -2.84 18.38
C PRO A 83 -15.52 -1.47 19.10
N PRO A 84 -14.60 -0.54 18.79
CA PRO A 84 -14.67 0.82 19.31
C PRO A 84 -16.03 1.48 19.08
N VAL A 85 -16.55 2.16 20.10
CA VAL A 85 -17.82 2.90 19.99
C VAL A 85 -17.65 4.12 19.07
N ARG A 86 -18.70 4.46 18.32
CA ARG A 86 -18.73 5.69 17.51
C ARG A 86 -18.92 6.89 18.43
N LEU A 87 -17.97 7.83 18.42
CA LEU A 87 -17.96 9.01 19.28
C LEU A 87 -18.45 10.23 18.49
N GLY A 88 -19.49 10.90 18.98
CA GLY A 88 -20.18 11.97 18.29
C GLY A 88 -20.03 13.33 18.94
N VAL A 89 -19.88 14.36 18.10
CA VAL A 89 -19.99 15.76 18.47
C VAL A 89 -21.25 16.34 17.84
N LEU A 90 -22.11 16.93 18.67
CA LEU A 90 -23.34 17.58 18.22
C LEU A 90 -23.00 18.77 17.31
N ALA A 91 -23.58 18.78 16.11
CA ALA A 91 -23.32 19.76 15.05
C ALA A 91 -24.58 20.52 14.59
N SER A 92 -25.72 20.26 15.23
CA SER A 92 -27.00 20.92 14.95
C SER A 92 -27.38 21.90 16.07
N ALA A 93 -27.98 23.03 15.70
CA ALA A 93 -28.62 23.95 16.64
C ALA A 93 -30.11 23.61 16.88
N GLN A 94 -30.67 22.66 16.12
CA GLN A 94 -32.05 22.20 16.26
C GLN A 94 -32.17 21.07 17.28
N SER A 95 -33.34 20.94 17.91
CA SER A 95 -33.64 19.82 18.81
C SER A 95 -33.49 18.49 18.09
N LEU A 96 -32.90 17.52 18.77
CA LEU A 96 -32.57 16.20 18.22
C LEU A 96 -33.38 15.12 18.96
N PRO A 97 -34.54 14.70 18.41
CA PRO A 97 -35.40 13.69 19.03
C PRO A 97 -34.85 12.27 18.82
N GLY A 98 -35.39 11.29 19.57
CA GLY A 98 -35.05 9.88 19.40
C GLY A 98 -33.64 9.50 19.89
N CYS A 99 -33.11 10.25 20.85
CA CYS A 99 -31.91 9.85 21.58
C CYS A 99 -32.29 8.86 22.69
N GLU A 100 -31.35 8.00 23.08
CA GLU A 100 -31.58 6.99 24.10
C GLU A 100 -30.58 7.15 25.25
N ILE A 101 -31.07 6.99 26.47
CA ILE A 101 -30.27 6.97 27.70
C ILE A 101 -30.47 5.60 28.34
N THR A 102 -29.37 4.88 28.59
CA THR A 102 -29.42 3.58 29.27
C THR A 102 -28.59 3.60 30.54
N GLY A 103 -28.94 2.75 31.50
CA GLY A 103 -28.22 2.66 32.76
C GLY A 103 -28.94 1.78 33.77
N PHE A 104 -28.50 1.84 35.03
CA PHE A 104 -28.99 1.02 36.13
C PHE A 104 -29.60 1.91 37.24
N PRO A 105 -30.80 2.48 37.01
CA PRO A 105 -31.46 3.37 37.97
C PRO A 105 -31.97 2.61 39.21
N GLU A 106 -32.09 3.31 40.32
CA GLU A 106 -32.58 2.81 41.60
C GLU A 106 -33.98 2.18 41.52
N ILE A 107 -34.84 2.72 40.65
CA ILE A 107 -36.20 2.22 40.46
C ILE A 107 -36.27 0.81 39.85
N GLN A 108 -35.22 0.39 39.14
CA GLN A 108 -35.11 -0.94 38.54
C GLN A 108 -34.36 -1.90 39.49
N ARG A 109 -34.75 -1.90 40.76
CA ARG A 109 -34.22 -2.82 41.79
C ARG A 109 -35.33 -3.70 42.33
N TYR A 110 -35.26 -5.00 42.01
CA TYR A 110 -36.32 -5.95 42.35
C TYR A 110 -35.87 -7.04 43.33
N GLY A 111 -36.85 -7.59 44.06
CA GLY A 111 -36.66 -8.65 45.05
C GLY A 111 -36.06 -8.17 46.37
N ASP A 112 -36.03 -9.06 47.36
CA ASP A 112 -35.54 -8.77 48.71
C ASP A 112 -34.05 -8.38 48.74
N GLU A 113 -33.27 -8.89 47.77
CA GLU A 113 -31.84 -8.60 47.61
C GLU A 113 -31.54 -7.38 46.72
N ARG A 114 -32.58 -6.69 46.21
CA ARG A 114 -32.47 -5.49 45.35
C ARG A 114 -31.53 -5.71 44.15
N HIS A 115 -31.79 -6.76 43.37
CA HIS A 115 -31.02 -7.11 42.17
C HIS A 115 -31.00 -5.94 41.17
N LEU A 116 -29.85 -5.70 40.53
CA LEU A 116 -29.72 -4.64 39.53
C LEU A 116 -30.31 -5.04 38.19
N GLU A 117 -31.12 -4.16 37.62
CA GLU A 117 -31.64 -4.29 36.27
C GLU A 117 -31.38 -3.01 35.45
N ALA A 118 -31.15 -3.18 34.15
CA ALA A 118 -30.90 -2.08 33.24
C ALA A 118 -32.24 -1.50 32.74
N ASP A 119 -32.26 -0.20 32.48
CA ASP A 119 -33.40 0.49 31.88
C ASP A 119 -33.00 1.28 30.63
N GLN A 120 -34.00 1.67 29.85
CA GLN A 120 -33.85 2.47 28.64
C GLN A 120 -34.87 3.60 28.61
N TYR A 121 -34.39 4.84 28.49
CA TYR A 121 -35.19 6.05 28.41
C TYR A 121 -35.00 6.72 27.05
N THR A 122 -36.10 7.10 26.39
CA THR A 122 -36.04 7.94 25.19
C THR A 122 -36.06 9.42 25.56
N ALA A 123 -35.28 10.21 24.84
CA ALA A 123 -35.13 11.63 25.10
C ALA A 123 -34.90 12.45 23.83
N THR A 124 -35.26 13.72 23.93
CA THR A 124 -34.95 14.76 22.95
C THR A 124 -33.80 15.62 23.45
N VAL A 125 -32.70 15.66 22.71
CA VAL A 125 -31.57 16.55 23.00
C VAL A 125 -31.92 17.98 22.59
N LEU A 126 -31.61 18.95 23.45
CA LEU A 126 -31.88 20.37 23.27
C LEU A 126 -30.55 21.15 23.22
N PRO A 127 -29.94 21.38 22.03
CA PRO A 127 -28.59 21.94 21.91
C PRO A 127 -28.41 23.31 22.58
N MET A 128 -29.45 24.15 22.55
CA MET A 128 -29.44 25.49 23.15
C MET A 128 -29.55 25.45 24.68
N ALA A 129 -30.14 24.39 25.23
CA ALA A 129 -30.27 24.26 26.67
C ALA A 129 -28.92 23.79 27.26
N GLY A 130 -28.37 24.60 28.17
CA GLY A 130 -27.08 24.27 28.80
C GLY A 130 -25.84 24.70 28.04
N LEU A 131 -25.98 25.33 26.87
CA LEU A 131 -24.87 25.80 26.02
C LEU A 131 -23.83 26.64 26.80
N LEU A 132 -24.28 27.64 27.57
CA LEU A 132 -23.39 28.50 28.37
C LEU A 132 -22.65 27.77 29.51
N ARG A 133 -23.12 26.56 29.86
CA ARG A 133 -22.51 25.70 30.88
C ARG A 133 -21.70 24.56 30.26
N HIS A 134 -21.61 24.50 28.92
CA HIS A 134 -21.00 23.41 28.16
C HIS A 134 -21.60 22.03 28.49
N LEU A 135 -22.90 21.99 28.78
CA LEU A 135 -23.65 20.76 29.05
C LEU A 135 -24.51 20.36 27.86
N LEU A 136 -24.65 19.06 27.65
CA LEU A 136 -25.70 18.50 26.82
C LEU A 136 -26.96 18.39 27.69
N VAL A 137 -28.12 18.86 27.22
CA VAL A 137 -29.38 18.73 27.97
C VAL A 137 -30.36 17.88 27.17
N CYS A 138 -30.88 16.84 27.80
CA CYS A 138 -31.91 15.96 27.27
C CYS A 138 -33.23 16.23 28.00
N GLU A 139 -34.34 16.25 27.27
CA GLU A 139 -35.69 16.23 27.83
C GLU A 139 -36.28 14.84 27.58
N LEU A 140 -36.67 14.14 28.64
CA LEU A 140 -37.27 12.80 28.55
C LEU A 140 -38.63 12.89 27.84
N ASP A 141 -38.87 11.99 26.88
CA ASP A 141 -40.11 12.01 26.10
C ASP A 141 -41.30 11.52 26.95
N GLY A 142 -41.04 10.56 27.85
CA GLY A 142 -41.98 10.08 28.86
C GLY A 142 -41.89 10.83 30.20
N PRO A 143 -42.95 10.83 31.02
CA PRO A 143 -42.87 11.36 32.38
C PRO A 143 -41.88 10.51 33.21
N PRO A 144 -40.91 11.12 33.92
CA PRO A 144 -40.06 10.38 34.83
C PRO A 144 -40.90 9.85 36.01
N PRO A 145 -40.52 8.71 36.60
CA PRO A 145 -41.11 8.29 37.87
C PRO A 145 -40.84 9.34 38.95
N ALA A 146 -41.84 9.58 39.82
CA ALA A 146 -41.74 10.54 40.92
C ALA A 146 -40.60 10.17 41.89
N THR A 147 -40.20 11.07 42.79
CA THR A 147 -39.37 10.70 43.94
C THR A 147 -40.06 9.63 44.78
N ASP A 148 -39.30 8.80 45.50
CA ASP A 148 -39.90 7.87 46.47
C ASP A 148 -40.55 8.62 47.66
N GLU A 149 -41.19 7.87 48.56
CA GLU A 149 -41.84 8.42 49.77
C GLU A 149 -40.87 9.22 50.67
N ASP A 150 -39.55 8.97 50.54
CA ASP A 150 -38.46 9.63 51.28
C ASP A 150 -37.82 10.81 50.51
N GLY A 151 -38.30 11.13 49.31
CA GLY A 151 -37.79 12.23 48.49
C GLY A 151 -36.47 11.94 47.76
N GLN A 152 -36.02 10.68 47.72
CA GLN A 152 -34.85 10.28 46.91
C GLN A 152 -35.19 10.25 45.42
N ALA A 153 -34.20 10.60 44.62
CA ALA A 153 -34.32 10.52 43.17
C ALA A 153 -34.32 9.04 42.73
N LEU A 154 -35.47 8.55 42.27
CA LEU A 154 -35.64 7.17 41.77
C LEU A 154 -34.78 6.81 40.54
N LEU A 155 -34.23 7.84 39.88
CA LEU A 155 -33.29 7.70 38.77
C LEU A 155 -31.82 7.83 39.22
N SER A 156 -31.55 7.83 40.52
CA SER A 156 -30.19 7.70 41.05
C SER A 156 -29.57 6.38 40.55
N GLY A 157 -28.30 6.42 40.11
CA GLY A 157 -27.66 5.29 39.42
C GLY A 157 -27.54 5.44 37.89
N LEU A 158 -28.32 6.34 37.26
CA LEU A 158 -28.11 6.71 35.84
C LEU A 158 -26.84 7.52 35.59
N SER A 159 -26.23 8.09 36.64
CA SER A 159 -25.01 8.89 36.49
C SER A 159 -23.89 8.06 35.85
N GLY A 160 -23.39 8.53 34.71
CA GLY A 160 -22.42 7.86 33.84
C GLY A 160 -23.04 6.99 32.75
N GLY A 161 -24.37 6.85 32.71
CA GLY A 161 -25.09 6.12 31.67
C GLY A 161 -24.95 6.81 30.30
N PRO A 162 -24.74 6.06 29.20
CA PRO A 162 -24.51 6.66 27.90
C PRO A 162 -25.76 7.32 27.32
N VAL A 163 -25.54 8.41 26.58
CA VAL A 163 -26.54 9.06 25.73
C VAL A 163 -26.19 8.79 24.27
N PHE A 164 -27.02 8.03 23.58
CA PHE A 164 -26.83 7.66 22.18
C PHE A 164 -27.79 8.40 21.24
N ALA A 165 -27.28 8.79 20.07
CA ALA A 165 -28.05 9.21 18.91
C ALA A 165 -27.91 8.12 17.84
N GLY A 166 -28.86 7.18 17.78
CA GLY A 166 -28.70 5.94 17.02
C GLY A 166 -27.53 5.12 17.58
N ALA A 167 -26.51 4.83 16.76
CA ALA A 167 -25.31 4.10 17.17
C ALA A 167 -24.17 4.99 17.71
N VAL A 168 -24.35 6.31 17.74
CA VAL A 168 -23.28 7.28 18.05
C VAL A 168 -23.44 7.80 19.48
N LEU A 169 -22.42 7.61 20.31
CA LEU A 169 -22.38 8.15 21.67
C LEU A 169 -22.19 9.67 21.61
N ILE A 170 -23.03 10.46 22.27
CA ILE A 170 -22.95 11.93 22.25
C ILE A 170 -22.76 12.56 23.65
N GLY A 171 -22.94 11.77 24.71
CA GLY A 171 -22.71 12.22 26.07
C GLY A 171 -22.94 11.15 27.14
N LEU A 172 -22.86 11.57 28.40
CA LEU A 172 -23.14 10.74 29.58
C LEU A 172 -24.18 11.43 30.46
N ALA A 173 -25.18 10.71 30.95
CA ALA A 173 -26.12 11.24 31.93
C ALA A 173 -25.35 11.63 33.20
N ARG A 174 -25.49 12.88 33.64
CA ARG A 174 -24.76 13.41 34.80
C ARG A 174 -25.66 13.50 36.01
N GLN A 175 -26.78 14.20 35.86
CA GLN A 175 -27.75 14.44 36.93
C GLN A 175 -29.12 14.82 36.36
N ILE A 176 -30.14 14.68 37.20
CA ILE A 176 -31.51 15.08 36.89
C ILE A 176 -31.92 16.17 37.88
N PRO A 177 -31.95 17.45 37.45
CA PRO A 177 -32.35 18.53 38.35
C PRO A 177 -33.81 18.38 38.80
N PRO A 178 -34.14 18.72 40.05
CA PRO A 178 -35.52 18.64 40.57
C PRO A 178 -36.50 19.65 39.95
N ARG A 179 -36.02 20.55 39.08
CA ARG A 179 -36.84 21.54 38.36
C ARG A 179 -37.42 20.90 37.10
N ARG A 180 -38.53 21.44 36.58
CA ARG A 180 -39.21 20.93 35.36
C ARG A 180 -39.69 19.47 35.53
N ASP A 181 -40.24 19.15 36.69
CA ASP A 181 -40.85 17.85 37.01
C ASP A 181 -39.89 16.66 36.80
N GLY A 182 -38.58 16.87 36.95
CA GLY A 182 -37.55 15.83 36.76
C GLY A 182 -37.35 15.39 35.30
N ARG A 183 -38.01 16.04 34.33
CA ARG A 183 -37.95 15.65 32.90
C ARG A 183 -36.62 15.97 32.22
N ARG A 184 -35.80 16.83 32.82
CA ARG A 184 -34.52 17.24 32.24
C ARG A 184 -33.37 16.43 32.80
N VAL A 185 -32.60 15.82 31.92
CA VAL A 185 -31.32 15.22 32.24
C VAL A 185 -30.23 16.17 31.78
N GLU A 186 -29.38 16.60 32.72
CA GLU A 186 -28.14 17.27 32.39
C GLU A 186 -27.08 16.20 32.14
N CYS A 187 -26.37 16.31 31.02
CA CYS A 187 -25.43 15.32 30.53
C CYS A 187 -24.05 15.96 30.31
N VAL A 188 -23.00 15.18 30.54
CA VAL A 188 -21.65 15.51 30.09
C VAL A 188 -21.62 15.46 28.56
N SER A 189 -21.19 16.53 27.92
CA SER A 189 -20.98 16.55 26.47
C SER A 189 -19.66 15.85 26.11
N LEU A 190 -19.64 15.09 25.01
CA LEU A 190 -18.38 14.54 24.51
C LEU A 190 -17.44 15.57 23.90
N ARG A 191 -17.93 16.73 23.42
CA ARG A 191 -17.07 17.71 22.74
C ARG A 191 -15.88 18.17 23.61
N PRO A 192 -16.08 18.64 24.86
CA PRO A 192 -14.97 19.03 25.73
C PRO A 192 -14.06 17.86 26.13
N LEU A 193 -14.56 16.61 26.07
CA LEU A 193 -13.78 15.41 26.33
C LEU A 193 -12.84 15.11 25.17
N LEU A 194 -13.36 15.14 23.94
CA LEU A 194 -12.59 14.88 22.72
C LEU A 194 -11.57 15.99 22.42
N GLU A 195 -11.85 17.24 22.82
CA GLU A 195 -10.89 18.35 22.72
C GLU A 195 -9.74 18.26 23.76
N SER A 196 -9.94 17.52 24.86
CA SER A 196 -8.95 17.36 25.93
C SER A 196 -7.77 16.48 25.48
N ALA A 197 -6.56 17.06 25.48
CA ALA A 197 -5.33 16.33 25.17
C ALA A 197 -5.12 15.13 26.12
N GLY A 198 -5.43 15.27 27.41
CA GLY A 198 -5.30 14.19 28.38
C GLY A 198 -6.26 13.02 28.14
N PHE A 199 -7.48 13.30 27.64
CA PHE A 199 -8.42 12.24 27.29
C PHE A 199 -7.96 11.51 26.02
N ARG A 200 -7.55 12.26 24.98
CA ARG A 200 -7.05 11.68 23.72
C ARG A 200 -5.82 10.82 23.95
N GLN A 201 -4.85 11.29 24.74
CA GLN A 201 -3.67 10.53 25.10
C GLN A 201 -4.02 9.24 25.87
N ALA A 202 -4.95 9.31 26.85
CA ALA A 202 -5.37 8.13 27.59
C ALA A 202 -6.11 7.11 26.70
N TYR A 203 -6.93 7.59 25.75
CA TYR A 203 -7.61 6.74 24.77
C TYR A 203 -6.61 6.09 23.82
N GLU A 204 -5.67 6.85 23.27
CA GLU A 204 -4.63 6.36 22.36
C GLU A 204 -3.69 5.35 23.06
N GLN A 205 -3.28 5.63 24.29
CA GLN A 205 -2.49 4.66 25.09
C GLN A 205 -3.22 3.34 25.31
N ALA A 206 -4.55 3.38 25.45
CA ALA A 206 -5.35 2.18 25.66
C ALA A 206 -5.71 1.43 24.36
N THR A 207 -5.79 2.13 23.23
CA THR A 207 -6.34 1.57 21.97
C THR A 207 -5.35 1.54 20.80
N GLY A 208 -4.22 2.23 20.91
CA GLY A 208 -3.24 2.38 19.83
C GLY A 208 -3.66 3.33 18.70
N SER A 209 -4.79 4.06 18.84
CA SER A 209 -5.27 5.00 17.82
C SER A 209 -5.99 6.20 18.43
N GLU A 210 -5.96 7.35 17.76
CA GLU A 210 -6.74 8.51 18.19
C GLU A 210 -8.26 8.26 18.07
N PRO A 211 -9.09 8.81 18.98
CA PRO A 211 -10.54 8.66 18.92
C PRO A 211 -11.10 9.37 17.68
N ARG A 212 -11.76 8.62 16.79
CA ARG A 212 -12.47 9.18 15.63
C ARG A 212 -13.77 9.86 16.07
N THR A 213 -14.02 11.05 15.53
CA THR A 213 -15.19 11.86 15.89
C THR A 213 -16.15 12.03 14.72
N GLU A 214 -17.44 11.83 14.97
CA GLU A 214 -18.51 12.00 13.98
C GLU A 214 -19.31 13.27 14.27
N GLN A 215 -19.67 14.04 13.24
CA GLN A 215 -20.59 15.16 13.40
C GLN A 215 -22.03 14.65 13.41
N VAL A 216 -22.77 14.92 14.49
CA VAL A 216 -24.13 14.43 14.67
C VAL A 216 -25.13 15.54 14.35
N HIS A 217 -25.85 15.37 13.24
CA HIS A 217 -26.89 16.29 12.77
C HIS A 217 -28.31 15.75 12.98
N GLY A 218 -28.46 14.45 13.22
CA GLY A 218 -29.72 13.73 13.24
C GLY A 218 -29.59 12.38 13.96
N THR A 219 -30.71 11.72 14.22
CA THR A 219 -30.79 10.35 14.75
C THR A 219 -31.21 9.41 13.63
N TYR A 220 -30.39 8.38 13.38
CA TYR A 220 -30.57 7.44 12.26
C TYR A 220 -30.51 6.00 12.75
N PRO A 221 -31.54 5.49 13.47
CA PRO A 221 -31.52 4.14 14.03
C PRO A 221 -31.50 3.03 12.96
N ALA A 222 -31.98 3.32 11.74
CA ALA A 222 -31.97 2.37 10.62
C ALA A 222 -30.57 2.13 10.02
N ASP A 223 -29.60 3.01 10.28
CA ASP A 223 -28.27 2.93 9.69
C ASP A 223 -27.50 1.69 10.18
N LEU A 224 -27.61 1.34 11.47
CA LEU A 224 -26.85 0.24 12.07
C LEU A 224 -27.34 -1.14 11.56
N PRO A 225 -28.65 -1.47 11.61
CA PRO A 225 -29.16 -2.71 11.04
C PRO A 225 -28.83 -2.85 9.54
N TYR A 226 -28.92 -1.74 8.80
CA TYR A 226 -28.57 -1.75 7.37
C TYR A 226 -27.08 -2.02 7.14
N GLU A 227 -26.19 -1.37 7.91
CA GLU A 227 -24.73 -1.57 7.79
C GLU A 227 -24.33 -3.02 8.14
N GLU A 228 -25.02 -3.65 9.10
CA GLU A 228 -24.86 -5.08 9.42
C GLU A 228 -25.29 -5.98 8.25
N GLU A 229 -26.47 -5.73 7.68
CA GLU A 229 -26.96 -6.45 6.50
C GLU A 229 -26.03 -6.27 5.29
N TYR A 230 -25.59 -5.04 5.05
CA TYR A 230 -24.64 -4.68 3.99
C TYR A 230 -23.31 -5.42 4.16
N THR A 231 -22.80 -5.50 5.39
CA THR A 231 -21.57 -6.25 5.71
C THR A 231 -21.73 -7.74 5.45
N LEU A 232 -22.87 -8.32 5.78
CA LEU A 232 -23.17 -9.72 5.47
C LEU A 232 -23.25 -9.95 3.96
N ALA A 233 -23.87 -9.02 3.23
CA ALA A 233 -23.98 -9.09 1.77
C ALA A 233 -22.61 -8.97 1.08
N LEU A 234 -21.73 -8.06 1.55
CA LEU A 234 -20.34 -7.96 1.10
C LEU A 234 -19.58 -9.27 1.33
N GLY A 235 -19.70 -9.85 2.54
CA GLY A 235 -19.07 -11.12 2.86
C GLY A 235 -19.56 -12.26 1.96
N ALA A 236 -20.87 -12.34 1.71
CA ALA A 236 -21.46 -13.35 0.82
C ALA A 236 -21.03 -13.17 -0.64
N ALA A 237 -20.88 -11.92 -1.12
CA ALA A 237 -20.51 -11.61 -2.49
C ALA A 237 -19.00 -11.79 -2.77
N TYR A 238 -18.14 -11.45 -1.80
CA TYR A 238 -16.70 -11.28 -2.06
C TYR A 238 -15.77 -12.24 -1.29
N ARG A 239 -16.21 -12.96 -0.24
CA ARG A 239 -15.33 -13.93 0.48
C ARG A 239 -14.93 -15.14 -0.35
N LYS A 240 -15.72 -15.46 -1.37
CA LYS A 240 -15.47 -16.59 -2.26
C LYS A 240 -15.06 -16.08 -3.62
N THR A 241 -13.88 -16.48 -4.06
CA THR A 241 -13.46 -16.27 -5.45
C THR A 241 -13.66 -17.55 -6.22
N ARG A 242 -14.43 -17.49 -7.31
CA ARG A 242 -14.48 -18.60 -8.25
C ARG A 242 -13.34 -18.48 -9.22
N ILE A 243 -12.47 -19.47 -9.24
CA ILE A 243 -11.59 -19.68 -10.39
C ILE A 243 -12.40 -20.52 -11.37
N PHE A 244 -13.09 -19.80 -12.26
CA PHE A 244 -14.06 -20.36 -13.18
C PHE A 244 -13.44 -21.46 -14.05
N GLY A 245 -14.12 -22.60 -14.12
CA GLY A 245 -13.75 -23.78 -14.88
C GLY A 245 -12.96 -24.86 -14.14
N LEU A 246 -12.69 -24.69 -12.84
CA LEU A 246 -12.17 -25.76 -11.97
C LEU A 246 -13.25 -26.62 -11.29
N ASP A 247 -14.51 -26.51 -11.72
CA ASP A 247 -15.70 -27.17 -11.13
C ASP A 247 -15.67 -28.72 -11.14
N GLU A 248 -14.68 -29.30 -11.83
CA GLU A 248 -14.41 -30.75 -11.89
C GLU A 248 -13.65 -31.29 -10.68
N LEU A 249 -13.00 -30.43 -9.88
CA LEU A 249 -12.40 -30.82 -8.60
C LEU A 249 -13.48 -31.00 -7.51
N GLY A 250 -14.66 -30.40 -7.71
CA GLY A 250 -15.82 -30.47 -6.83
C GLY A 250 -16.55 -29.12 -6.82
N ARG A 251 -17.84 -29.08 -6.41
CA ARG A 251 -18.62 -27.83 -6.29
C ARG A 251 -18.05 -26.83 -5.26
N ARG A 252 -17.05 -27.25 -4.48
CA ARG A 252 -16.40 -26.47 -3.41
C ARG A 252 -14.93 -26.15 -3.71
N ASP A 253 -14.22 -27.03 -4.43
CA ASP A 253 -12.85 -26.77 -4.92
C ASP A 253 -12.75 -25.67 -6.00
N SER A 254 -13.86 -25.30 -6.65
CA SER A 254 -13.92 -24.15 -7.56
C SER A 254 -14.26 -22.82 -6.89
N GLU A 255 -14.71 -22.84 -5.64
CA GLU A 255 -14.98 -21.67 -4.79
C GLU A 255 -13.87 -21.55 -3.75
N TRP A 256 -12.89 -20.69 -4.02
CA TRP A 256 -11.79 -20.44 -3.11
C TRP A 256 -12.25 -19.53 -1.99
N ASP A 257 -12.14 -20.03 -0.77
CA ASP A 257 -12.30 -19.21 0.43
C ASP A 257 -11.09 -18.30 0.57
N LEU A 258 -11.29 -17.00 0.31
CA LEU A 258 -10.23 -16.00 0.45
C LEU A 258 -9.72 -15.92 1.89
N ASP A 259 -10.49 -16.37 2.89
CA ASP A 259 -10.07 -16.46 4.30
C ASP A 259 -8.87 -17.43 4.46
N THR A 260 -8.69 -18.40 3.56
CA THR A 260 -7.63 -19.44 3.66
C THR A 260 -6.60 -19.40 2.54
N ALA A 261 -6.93 -18.80 1.40
CA ALA A 261 -6.09 -18.86 0.20
C ALA A 261 -5.54 -17.51 -0.28
N TYR A 262 -5.93 -16.38 0.33
CA TYR A 262 -5.33 -15.09 0.00
C TYR A 262 -3.85 -15.05 0.39
N LEU A 263 -3.00 -14.64 -0.55
CA LEU A 263 -1.58 -14.40 -0.37
C LEU A 263 -1.31 -12.91 -0.53
N SER A 264 -0.68 -12.28 0.46
CA SER A 264 -0.24 -10.89 0.33
C SER A 264 0.78 -10.75 -0.80
N LEU A 265 0.49 -9.94 -1.80
CA LEU A 265 1.34 -9.72 -2.97
C LEU A 265 2.43 -8.69 -2.67
N GLU A 266 3.51 -8.70 -3.44
CA GLU A 266 4.52 -7.64 -3.37
C GLU A 266 4.20 -6.50 -4.34
N ALA A 267 4.50 -5.30 -3.90
CA ALA A 267 4.45 -4.12 -4.72
C ALA A 267 5.67 -3.22 -4.48
N GLU A 268 6.04 -2.48 -5.52
CA GLU A 268 7.01 -1.39 -5.45
C GLU A 268 6.26 -0.05 -5.55
N THR A 269 6.74 0.98 -4.85
CA THR A 269 6.22 2.34 -5.08
C THR A 269 6.76 2.83 -6.42
N GLY A 270 5.86 3.33 -7.28
CA GLY A 270 6.26 3.99 -8.51
C GLY A 270 7.15 5.20 -8.16
N GLY A 271 8.39 5.20 -8.65
CA GLY A 271 9.26 6.36 -8.49
C GLY A 271 8.61 7.57 -9.15
N ARG A 272 8.68 8.74 -8.50
CA ARG A 272 8.33 10.02 -9.11
C ARG A 272 9.09 10.16 -10.43
N TRP A 273 8.39 10.23 -11.55
CA TRP A 273 9.00 10.56 -12.84
C TRP A 273 9.16 12.07 -12.93
N THR A 274 10.11 12.64 -12.18
CA THR A 274 10.49 14.03 -12.41
C THR A 274 11.29 14.07 -13.71
N SER A 275 10.67 14.67 -14.73
CA SER A 275 11.28 14.91 -16.01
C SER A 275 12.56 15.73 -15.84
N ARG A 276 13.66 15.14 -16.28
CA ARG A 276 14.88 15.82 -16.73
C ARG A 276 15.76 16.44 -15.63
N GLU A 277 16.35 15.59 -14.79
CA GLU A 277 17.71 15.83 -14.26
C GLU A 277 18.35 14.51 -13.80
N VAL A 278 19.68 14.49 -13.78
CA VAL A 278 20.55 13.33 -13.58
C VAL A 278 20.10 12.48 -12.39
N ARG A 279 19.82 11.20 -12.64
CA ARG A 279 19.60 10.18 -11.60
C ARG A 279 20.80 10.15 -10.65
N LEU A 280 20.69 10.78 -9.48
CA LEU A 280 21.07 10.07 -8.28
C LEU A 280 20.07 8.91 -8.14
N PRO A 281 20.49 7.68 -7.83
CA PRO A 281 19.55 6.60 -7.59
C PRO A 281 18.69 6.99 -6.40
N ALA A 282 17.50 7.56 -6.66
CA ALA A 282 16.40 7.46 -5.73
C ALA A 282 16.28 5.94 -5.51
N ALA A 283 16.61 5.50 -4.30
CA ALA A 283 16.59 4.10 -3.94
C ALA A 283 15.28 3.52 -4.46
N ARG A 284 15.35 2.57 -5.40
CA ARG A 284 14.21 1.69 -5.66
C ARG A 284 13.85 1.16 -4.28
N THR A 285 12.75 1.62 -3.71
CA THR A 285 12.31 1.12 -2.41
C THR A 285 12.18 -0.37 -2.58
N ALA A 286 12.84 -1.15 -1.73
CA ALA A 286 12.75 -2.59 -1.79
C ALA A 286 11.27 -3.01 -1.89
N PRO A 287 10.94 -4.02 -2.72
CA PRO A 287 9.61 -4.60 -2.77
C PRO A 287 9.04 -4.83 -1.37
N ARG A 288 7.80 -4.41 -1.13
CA ARG A 288 7.11 -4.61 0.14
C ARG A 288 5.78 -5.30 -0.08
N ARG A 289 5.31 -6.01 0.94
CA ARG A 289 3.98 -6.62 0.92
C ARG A 289 2.91 -5.55 0.87
N ILE A 290 1.89 -5.78 0.05
CA ILE A 290 0.78 -4.85 -0.15
C ILE A 290 0.06 -4.54 1.16
N ASP A 291 -0.03 -5.53 2.05
CA ASP A 291 -0.65 -5.39 3.38
C ASP A 291 0.06 -4.35 4.25
N GLU A 292 1.37 -4.16 4.08
CA GLU A 292 2.12 -3.12 4.80
C GLU A 292 2.04 -1.76 4.13
N LEU A 293 1.86 -1.76 2.80
CA LEU A 293 1.83 -0.52 2.03
C LEU A 293 0.49 0.20 2.20
N LEU A 294 -0.62 -0.54 2.30
CA LEU A 294 -1.97 0.04 2.42
C LEU A 294 -2.27 0.62 3.81
N THR A 295 -1.55 0.22 4.86
CA THR A 295 -1.80 0.66 6.24
C THR A 295 -1.70 2.18 6.39
N ASP A 296 -0.60 2.76 5.90
CA ASP A 296 -0.26 4.17 6.09
C ASP A 296 -0.63 5.05 4.88
N ARG A 297 -1.11 4.43 3.80
CA ARG A 297 -1.48 5.13 2.56
C ARG A 297 -2.99 5.31 2.49
N PRO A 298 -3.50 6.54 2.64
CA PRO A 298 -4.94 6.75 2.61
C PRO A 298 -5.53 6.52 1.22
N ARG A 299 -4.76 6.77 0.15
CA ARG A 299 -5.21 6.71 -1.24
C ARG A 299 -4.15 6.03 -2.09
N VAL A 300 -4.52 4.96 -2.78
CA VAL A 300 -3.60 4.13 -3.55
C VAL A 300 -4.13 3.86 -4.95
N LEU A 301 -3.28 4.08 -5.94
CA LEU A 301 -3.50 3.63 -7.32
C LEU A 301 -2.64 2.39 -7.57
N LEU A 302 -3.28 1.23 -7.67
CA LEU A 302 -2.64 -0.06 -7.84
C LEU A 302 -2.52 -0.41 -9.33
N ARG A 303 -1.29 -0.38 -9.84
CA ARG A 303 -0.91 -0.85 -11.17
C ARG A 303 -0.54 -2.33 -11.14
N GLY A 304 -0.87 -3.06 -12.19
CA GLY A 304 -0.42 -4.45 -12.34
C GLY A 304 -0.99 -5.11 -13.58
N ASP A 305 -0.30 -6.12 -14.09
CA ASP A 305 -0.71 -6.82 -15.31
C ASP A 305 -2.02 -7.59 -15.16
N ALA A 306 -2.52 -8.13 -16.27
CA ALA A 306 -3.65 -9.04 -16.25
C ALA A 306 -3.32 -10.27 -15.40
N GLY A 307 -4.26 -10.70 -14.55
CA GLY A 307 -4.04 -11.84 -13.67
C GLY A 307 -3.11 -11.58 -12.47
N ALA A 308 -2.60 -10.36 -12.29
CA ALA A 308 -1.73 -9.99 -11.17
C ALA A 308 -2.43 -9.98 -9.78
N GLY A 309 -3.76 -10.12 -9.72
CA GLY A 309 -4.51 -10.19 -8.46
C GLY A 309 -5.10 -8.87 -7.93
N LYS A 310 -5.10 -7.79 -8.73
CA LYS A 310 -5.68 -6.47 -8.38
C LYS A 310 -7.12 -6.56 -7.86
N THR A 311 -8.01 -7.15 -8.67
CA THR A 311 -9.43 -7.34 -8.31
C THR A 311 -9.59 -8.28 -7.11
N THR A 312 -8.77 -9.33 -7.01
CA THR A 312 -8.76 -10.26 -5.88
C THR A 312 -8.42 -9.53 -4.57
N LEU A 313 -7.45 -8.62 -4.58
CA LEU A 313 -7.13 -7.77 -3.43
C LEU A 313 -8.31 -6.87 -3.04
N LEU A 314 -8.94 -6.19 -4.00
CA LEU A 314 -10.10 -5.33 -3.71
C LEU A 314 -11.25 -6.14 -3.09
N TRP A 315 -11.55 -7.32 -3.62
CA TRP A 315 -12.62 -8.18 -3.09
C TRP A 315 -12.29 -8.70 -1.70
N TRP A 316 -11.04 -9.07 -1.45
CA TRP A 316 -10.57 -9.45 -0.12
C TRP A 316 -10.76 -8.30 0.88
N LEU A 317 -10.33 -7.08 0.54
CA LEU A 317 -10.58 -5.90 1.37
C LEU A 317 -12.08 -5.67 1.61
N ALA A 318 -12.91 -5.80 0.58
CA ALA A 318 -14.36 -5.64 0.66
C ALA A 318 -15.02 -6.66 1.62
N ALA A 319 -14.56 -7.90 1.60
CA ALA A 319 -15.09 -9.00 2.41
C ALA A 319 -14.70 -8.92 3.90
N HIS A 320 -13.56 -8.30 4.21
CA HIS A 320 -12.92 -8.40 5.52
C HIS A 320 -12.90 -7.09 6.31
N ALA A 321 -12.85 -5.93 5.65
CA ALA A 321 -12.70 -4.63 6.32
C ALA A 321 -13.88 -4.32 7.26
N SER A 322 -15.12 -4.36 6.77
CA SER A 322 -16.30 -4.09 7.61
C SER A 322 -16.56 -5.19 8.64
N ALA A 323 -16.18 -6.43 8.33
CA ALA A 323 -16.28 -7.55 9.25
C ALA A 323 -15.22 -7.51 10.37
N GLY A 324 -14.23 -6.61 10.29
CA GLY A 324 -13.16 -6.50 11.29
C GLY A 324 -12.23 -7.71 11.33
N THR A 325 -12.05 -8.39 10.19
CA THR A 325 -11.30 -9.67 10.10
C THR A 325 -9.99 -9.56 9.32
N LEU A 326 -9.57 -8.34 8.95
CA LEU A 326 -8.25 -8.14 8.36
C LEU A 326 -7.16 -8.41 9.42
N PRO A 327 -5.98 -8.92 9.02
CA PRO A 327 -4.83 -9.11 9.92
C PRO A 327 -4.40 -7.81 10.60
N ASP A 328 -3.72 -7.90 11.74
CA ASP A 328 -3.28 -6.75 12.55
C ASP A 328 -2.54 -5.68 11.75
N ARG A 329 -1.74 -6.09 10.75
CA ARG A 329 -1.00 -5.18 9.85
C ARG A 329 -1.93 -4.21 9.09
N LEU A 330 -3.14 -4.66 8.76
CA LEU A 330 -4.19 -3.89 8.09
C LEU A 330 -5.31 -3.47 9.06
N GLY A 331 -5.04 -3.51 10.38
CA GLY A 331 -6.02 -3.19 11.42
C GLY A 331 -6.63 -1.79 11.29
N SER A 332 -5.91 -0.84 10.68
CA SER A 332 -6.42 0.52 10.42
C SER A 332 -7.61 0.57 9.44
N LEU A 333 -7.76 -0.47 8.61
CA LEU A 333 -8.87 -0.64 7.67
C LEU A 333 -10.05 -1.43 8.28
N ASN A 334 -9.86 -2.10 9.42
CA ASN A 334 -10.95 -2.80 10.10
C ASN A 334 -11.99 -1.79 10.61
N GLY A 335 -13.27 -2.10 10.41
CA GLY A 335 -14.40 -1.23 10.77
C GLY A 335 -14.72 -0.14 9.75
N LEU A 336 -13.97 -0.06 8.63
CA LEU A 336 -14.37 0.75 7.48
C LEU A 336 -15.47 0.04 6.68
N VAL A 337 -16.34 0.83 6.03
CA VAL A 337 -17.43 0.36 5.16
C VAL A 337 -16.97 0.40 3.70
N PRO A 338 -16.79 -0.75 3.04
CA PRO A 338 -16.35 -0.81 1.65
C PRO A 338 -17.46 -0.44 0.66
N PHE A 339 -17.19 0.52 -0.21
CA PHE A 339 -17.99 0.80 -1.40
C PHE A 339 -17.23 0.31 -2.63
N VAL A 340 -17.60 -0.88 -3.12
CA VAL A 340 -17.02 -1.43 -4.34
C VAL A 340 -17.67 -0.78 -5.55
N VAL A 341 -16.85 -0.15 -6.39
CA VAL A 341 -17.26 0.51 -7.64
C VAL A 341 -16.54 -0.17 -8.81
N PRO A 342 -17.13 -1.21 -9.41
CA PRO A 342 -16.62 -1.81 -10.63
C PRO A 342 -16.95 -0.88 -11.81
N LEU A 343 -15.97 -0.09 -12.27
CA LEU A 343 -16.21 1.00 -13.22
C LEU A 343 -16.81 0.52 -14.54
N ARG A 344 -16.39 -0.64 -15.06
CA ARG A 344 -17.01 -1.27 -16.23
C ARG A 344 -18.52 -1.49 -16.07
N THR A 345 -18.95 -1.95 -14.89
CA THR A 345 -20.34 -2.35 -14.62
C THR A 345 -21.21 -1.14 -14.40
N VAL A 346 -20.66 -0.08 -13.82
CA VAL A 346 -21.39 1.17 -13.62
C VAL A 346 -21.58 1.90 -14.95
N ARG A 347 -20.53 1.99 -15.79
CA ARG A 347 -20.60 2.64 -17.11
C ARG A 347 -21.46 1.88 -18.12
N ALA A 348 -21.47 0.56 -18.09
CA ALA A 348 -22.34 -0.24 -18.96
C ALA A 348 -23.84 0.04 -18.75
N ARG A 349 -24.22 0.56 -17.58
CA ARG A 349 -25.63 0.76 -17.18
C ARG A 349 -26.10 2.19 -17.23
N SER A 350 -25.19 3.13 -17.07
CA SER A 350 -25.49 4.53 -16.97
C SER A 350 -24.37 5.32 -17.62
N GLU A 351 -24.77 6.33 -18.37
CA GLU A 351 -23.83 7.34 -18.87
C GLU A 351 -23.18 8.09 -17.68
N GLU A 352 -23.80 8.11 -16.50
CA GLU A 352 -23.33 8.83 -15.32
C GLU A 352 -22.65 7.92 -14.28
N LEU A 353 -21.53 8.39 -13.72
CA LEU A 353 -20.83 7.76 -12.60
C LEU A 353 -21.61 7.93 -11.28
N PRO A 354 -21.45 7.02 -10.30
CA PRO A 354 -22.36 6.91 -9.18
C PRO A 354 -22.19 8.10 -8.22
N THR A 355 -23.29 8.75 -7.89
CA THR A 355 -23.32 9.72 -6.79
C THR A 355 -23.13 9.01 -5.45
N PRO A 356 -22.84 9.73 -4.33
CA PRO A 356 -22.74 9.10 -3.01
C PRO A 356 -23.94 8.22 -2.65
N ALA A 357 -25.16 8.62 -3.02
CA ALA A 357 -26.37 7.85 -2.77
C ALA A 357 -26.45 6.54 -3.57
N ALA A 358 -25.77 6.46 -4.72
CA ALA A 358 -25.75 5.28 -5.58
C ALA A 358 -24.59 4.31 -5.27
N LEU A 359 -23.63 4.70 -4.41
CA LEU A 359 -22.50 3.83 -4.02
C LEU A 359 -22.92 2.48 -3.41
N PRO A 360 -23.92 2.39 -2.50
CA PRO A 360 -24.31 1.10 -1.90
C PRO A 360 -24.77 0.07 -2.94
N VAL A 361 -25.39 0.54 -4.02
CA VAL A 361 -25.97 -0.31 -5.06
C VAL A 361 -25.04 -0.54 -6.26
N ALA A 362 -23.90 0.16 -6.33
CA ALA A 362 -22.94 0.05 -7.44
C ALA A 362 -22.47 -1.40 -7.68
N ALA A 363 -22.28 -2.16 -6.60
CA ALA A 363 -21.87 -3.56 -6.61
C ALA A 363 -23.02 -4.58 -6.77
N ARG A 364 -24.30 -4.16 -6.82
CA ARG A 364 -25.49 -5.03 -6.83
C ARG A 364 -25.53 -6.11 -5.74
N LEU A 365 -25.16 -5.75 -4.53
CA LEU A 365 -25.30 -6.66 -3.41
C LEU A 365 -26.78 -7.02 -3.22
N ALA A 366 -27.04 -8.28 -2.84
CA ALA A 366 -28.39 -8.73 -2.48
C ALA A 366 -28.72 -8.23 -1.07
N VAL A 367 -29.02 -6.94 -0.97
CA VAL A 367 -29.33 -6.18 0.24
C VAL A 367 -30.54 -5.28 -0.03
N ASP A 368 -31.33 -4.98 0.99
CA ASP A 368 -32.43 -4.02 0.87
C ASP A 368 -31.94 -2.60 0.50
N THR A 369 -32.90 -1.70 0.22
CA THR A 369 -32.58 -0.31 -0.13
C THR A 369 -31.91 0.41 1.05
N ALA A 370 -30.79 1.08 0.77
CA ALA A 370 -30.09 1.87 1.78
C ALA A 370 -30.96 3.00 2.36
N PRO A 371 -30.86 3.29 3.67
CA PRO A 371 -31.50 4.46 4.25
C PRO A 371 -31.05 5.76 3.56
N ASP A 372 -31.95 6.72 3.44
CA ASP A 372 -31.66 8.00 2.77
C ASP A 372 -30.43 8.68 3.35
N GLY A 373 -29.47 9.00 2.48
CA GLY A 373 -28.21 9.67 2.83
C GLY A 373 -27.21 8.84 3.65
N TRP A 374 -27.45 7.54 3.86
CA TRP A 374 -26.58 6.66 4.65
C TRP A 374 -25.12 6.68 4.16
N ALA A 375 -24.89 6.46 2.86
CA ALA A 375 -23.55 6.46 2.29
C ALA A 375 -22.83 7.81 2.45
N GLY A 376 -23.56 8.92 2.33
CA GLY A 376 -23.01 10.26 2.60
C GLY A 376 -22.53 10.39 4.05
N ARG A 377 -23.34 9.95 5.02
CA ARG A 377 -22.96 9.96 6.44
C ARG A 377 -21.75 9.06 6.73
N VAL A 378 -21.67 7.89 6.10
CA VAL A 378 -20.50 6.99 6.21
C VAL A 378 -19.23 7.68 5.70
N LEU A 379 -19.27 8.32 4.53
CA LEU A 379 -18.14 9.06 3.96
C LEU A 379 -17.75 10.28 4.82
N GLU A 380 -18.72 11.05 5.30
CA GLU A 380 -18.46 12.21 6.19
C GLU A 380 -17.85 11.81 7.53
N SER A 381 -18.20 10.62 8.04
CA SER A 381 -17.61 10.07 9.27
C SER A 381 -16.18 9.55 9.11
N GLY A 382 -15.60 9.59 7.90
CA GLY A 382 -14.28 9.02 7.61
C GLY A 382 -14.24 7.48 7.71
N ARG A 383 -15.41 6.83 7.65
CA ARG A 383 -15.52 5.36 7.70
C ARG A 383 -15.64 4.73 6.31
N GLY A 384 -15.70 5.52 5.25
CA GLY A 384 -15.78 5.00 3.89
C GLY A 384 -14.45 4.44 3.39
N LEU A 385 -14.50 3.26 2.78
CA LEU A 385 -13.42 2.66 2.00
C LEU A 385 -13.89 2.51 0.55
N LEU A 386 -13.42 3.38 -0.33
CA LEU A 386 -13.78 3.35 -1.75
C LEU A 386 -12.86 2.40 -2.52
N LEU A 387 -13.44 1.34 -3.11
CA LEU A 387 -12.72 0.31 -3.85
C LEU A 387 -13.09 0.39 -5.33
N VAL A 388 -12.28 1.11 -6.11
CA VAL A 388 -12.53 1.39 -7.53
C VAL A 388 -11.82 0.34 -8.40
N ASP A 389 -12.58 -0.59 -8.96
CA ASP A 389 -12.08 -1.70 -9.76
C ASP A 389 -12.12 -1.35 -11.26
N GLY A 390 -10.99 -1.50 -11.95
CA GLY A 390 -10.88 -1.37 -13.41
C GLY A 390 -10.94 0.04 -14.01
N LEU A 391 -10.06 0.96 -13.61
CA LEU A 391 -9.91 2.27 -14.31
C LEU A 391 -9.46 2.12 -15.77
N ASP A 392 -8.73 1.05 -16.10
CA ASP A 392 -8.32 0.72 -17.47
C ASP A 392 -9.49 0.28 -18.36
N GLU A 393 -10.59 -0.18 -17.75
CA GLU A 393 -11.79 -0.65 -18.44
C GLU A 393 -12.69 0.52 -18.90
N VAL A 394 -12.33 1.77 -18.53
CA VAL A 394 -12.96 2.98 -19.06
C VAL A 394 -12.30 3.34 -20.41
N PRO A 395 -13.08 3.55 -21.49
CA PRO A 395 -12.56 3.97 -22.79
C PRO A 395 -11.68 5.22 -22.67
N PRO A 396 -10.58 5.36 -23.44
CA PRO A 396 -9.65 6.48 -23.32
C PRO A 396 -10.33 7.87 -23.34
N GLY A 397 -11.36 8.06 -24.17
CA GLY A 397 -12.12 9.31 -24.27
C GLY A 397 -12.96 9.67 -23.03
N GLU A 398 -13.23 8.72 -22.14
CA GLU A 398 -14.09 8.88 -20.95
C GLU A 398 -13.31 8.83 -19.63
N ARG A 399 -11.99 8.61 -19.68
CA ARG A 399 -11.13 8.51 -18.49
C ARG A 399 -11.07 9.82 -17.70
N GLU A 400 -11.13 10.96 -18.39
CA GLU A 400 -11.17 12.28 -17.75
C GLU A 400 -12.44 12.48 -16.90
N GLU A 401 -13.57 11.92 -17.30
CA GLU A 401 -14.78 11.96 -16.48
C GLU A 401 -14.64 11.09 -15.22
N ALA A 402 -14.01 9.91 -15.35
CA ALA A 402 -13.72 9.05 -14.21
C ALA A 402 -12.76 9.73 -13.23
N TYR A 403 -11.72 10.39 -13.74
CA TYR A 403 -10.83 11.25 -12.96
C TYR A 403 -11.61 12.35 -12.23
N ALA A 404 -12.43 13.12 -12.95
CA ALA A 404 -13.17 14.24 -12.40
C ALA A 404 -14.23 13.80 -11.36
N TRP A 405 -14.85 12.64 -11.55
CA TRP A 405 -15.75 12.03 -10.58
C TRP A 405 -15.02 11.63 -9.29
N LEU A 406 -13.92 10.88 -9.42
CA LEU A 406 -13.14 10.43 -8.27
C LEU A 406 -12.57 11.62 -7.50
N SER A 407 -11.99 12.59 -8.20
CA SER A 407 -11.46 13.84 -7.64
C SER A 407 -12.52 14.60 -6.84
N ARG A 408 -13.74 14.76 -7.37
CA ARG A 408 -14.84 15.42 -6.66
C ARG A 408 -15.24 14.68 -5.38
N LEU A 409 -15.27 13.35 -5.39
CA LEU A 409 -15.60 12.55 -4.22
C LEU A 409 -14.52 12.68 -3.12
N VAL A 410 -13.24 12.49 -3.48
CA VAL A 410 -12.14 12.52 -2.50
C VAL A 410 -11.83 13.94 -2.00
N ALA A 411 -12.16 14.97 -2.78
CA ALA A 411 -12.10 16.37 -2.32
C ALA A 411 -13.24 16.70 -1.35
N ARG A 412 -14.46 16.17 -1.56
CA ARG A 412 -15.61 16.40 -0.67
C ARG A 412 -15.49 15.62 0.65
N TYR A 413 -14.87 14.45 0.62
CA TYR A 413 -14.72 13.54 1.78
C TYR A 413 -13.24 13.17 1.98
N PRO A 414 -12.43 14.09 2.56
CA PRO A 414 -10.97 13.95 2.59
C PRO A 414 -10.47 12.73 3.35
N GLU A 415 -11.17 12.32 4.41
CA GLU A 415 -10.84 11.16 5.25
C GLU A 415 -11.22 9.80 4.62
N THR A 416 -11.81 9.80 3.42
CA THR A 416 -12.17 8.55 2.73
C THR A 416 -10.92 7.81 2.29
N ARG A 417 -10.77 6.56 2.74
CA ARG A 417 -9.74 5.65 2.23
C ARG A 417 -10.12 5.21 0.82
N CYS A 418 -9.16 5.16 -0.09
CA CYS A 418 -9.43 4.75 -1.47
C CYS A 418 -8.34 3.82 -2.03
N VAL A 419 -8.75 2.72 -2.64
CA VAL A 419 -7.88 1.88 -3.47
C VAL A 419 -8.51 1.80 -4.85
N ALA A 420 -7.80 2.30 -5.84
CA ALA A 420 -8.19 2.24 -7.23
C ALA A 420 -7.23 1.34 -8.01
N THR A 421 -7.71 0.59 -8.99
CA THR A 421 -6.86 -0.33 -9.77
C THR A 421 -6.81 0.06 -11.24
N VAL A 422 -5.65 -0.10 -11.87
CA VAL A 422 -5.43 0.19 -13.29
C VAL A 422 -4.36 -0.75 -13.86
N ARG A 423 -4.29 -0.87 -15.19
CA ARG A 423 -3.16 -1.54 -15.88
C ARG A 423 -1.96 -0.61 -16.01
N PRO A 424 -0.71 -1.15 -16.10
CA PRO A 424 0.50 -0.34 -16.02
C PRO A 424 0.58 0.79 -17.06
N LEU A 425 0.05 0.58 -18.26
CA LEU A 425 0.11 1.52 -19.39
C LEU A 425 -1.25 2.17 -19.73
N ALA A 426 -2.30 1.94 -18.93
CA ALA A 426 -3.62 2.45 -19.28
C ALA A 426 -3.80 3.94 -18.96
N VAL A 427 -2.98 4.51 -18.07
CA VAL A 427 -2.97 5.93 -17.73
C VAL A 427 -1.52 6.38 -17.57
N GLU A 428 -1.26 7.66 -17.85
CA GLU A 428 0.07 8.27 -17.69
C GLU A 428 0.58 8.09 -16.25
N PRO A 429 1.91 8.09 -16.02
CA PRO A 429 2.48 8.15 -14.67
C PRO A 429 1.96 9.36 -13.89
N ASP A 430 1.81 9.20 -12.56
CA ASP A 430 1.36 10.26 -11.64
C ASP A 430 -0.07 10.78 -11.90
N TRP A 431 -0.91 10.02 -12.63
CA TRP A 431 -2.24 10.48 -13.08
C TRP A 431 -3.16 10.97 -11.96
N LEU A 432 -3.16 10.31 -10.80
CA LEU A 432 -3.95 10.70 -9.62
C LEU A 432 -3.12 11.37 -8.51
N ALA A 433 -1.84 11.69 -8.76
CA ALA A 433 -0.94 12.20 -7.73
C ALA A 433 -1.41 13.55 -7.14
N ALA A 434 -2.04 14.40 -7.96
CA ALA A 434 -2.62 15.68 -7.51
C ALA A 434 -3.72 15.51 -6.45
N GLU A 435 -4.43 14.38 -6.48
CA GLU A 435 -5.49 14.02 -5.53
C GLU A 435 -4.95 13.25 -4.31
N GLY A 436 -3.62 13.20 -4.15
CA GLY A 436 -2.95 12.55 -3.01
C GLY A 436 -2.89 11.03 -3.11
N PHE A 437 -3.04 10.45 -4.31
CA PHE A 437 -2.83 9.02 -4.52
C PHE A 437 -1.34 8.70 -4.61
N GLU A 438 -0.94 7.62 -3.95
CA GLU A 438 0.36 6.99 -4.17
C GLU A 438 0.22 5.82 -5.15
N GLU A 439 1.11 5.75 -6.13
CA GLU A 439 1.12 4.66 -7.11
C GLU A 439 1.92 3.46 -6.59
N LEU A 440 1.28 2.29 -6.60
CA LEU A 440 1.91 1.01 -6.27
C LEU A 440 1.85 0.10 -7.48
N ARG A 441 2.96 -0.52 -7.86
CA ARG A 441 3.01 -1.53 -8.93
C ARG A 441 3.10 -2.91 -8.31
N LEU A 442 2.10 -3.77 -8.53
CA LEU A 442 2.16 -5.19 -8.20
C LEU A 442 3.28 -5.86 -8.99
N LEU A 443 4.11 -6.61 -8.28
CA LEU A 443 5.21 -7.37 -8.85
C LEU A 443 4.79 -8.81 -9.15
N PRO A 444 5.47 -9.48 -10.10
CA PRO A 444 5.27 -10.91 -10.32
C PRO A 444 5.58 -11.72 -9.06
N LEU A 445 4.89 -12.86 -8.87
CA LEU A 445 5.12 -13.75 -7.74
C LEU A 445 6.57 -14.23 -7.71
N ARG A 446 7.24 -14.10 -6.57
CA ARG A 446 8.56 -14.68 -6.38
C ARG A 446 8.47 -16.19 -6.21
N ASP A 447 9.59 -16.89 -6.30
CA ASP A 447 9.60 -18.34 -6.13
C ASP A 447 9.05 -18.73 -4.75
N GLU A 448 9.37 -17.95 -3.71
CA GLU A 448 8.84 -18.12 -2.36
C GLU A 448 7.31 -17.95 -2.31
N ASP A 449 6.77 -16.98 -3.06
CA ASP A 449 5.33 -16.72 -3.15
C ASP A 449 4.60 -17.85 -3.86
N ILE A 450 5.19 -18.39 -4.93
CA ILE A 450 4.67 -19.57 -5.63
C ILE A 450 4.59 -20.75 -4.65
N GLN A 451 5.62 -20.96 -3.83
CA GLN A 451 5.62 -22.04 -2.83
C GLN A 451 4.55 -21.82 -1.74
N ALA A 452 4.42 -20.59 -1.24
CA ALA A 452 3.39 -20.23 -0.26
C ALA A 452 1.98 -20.38 -0.85
N PHE A 453 1.80 -20.02 -2.12
CA PHE A 453 0.55 -20.18 -2.86
C PHE A 453 0.18 -21.66 -3.02
N VAL A 454 1.14 -22.52 -3.39
CA VAL A 454 0.92 -23.98 -3.49
C VAL A 454 0.49 -24.56 -2.14
N ALA A 455 1.12 -24.15 -1.04
CA ALA A 455 0.77 -24.60 0.30
C ALA A 455 -0.63 -24.12 0.73
N ALA A 456 -0.94 -22.84 0.53
CA ALA A 456 -2.25 -22.26 0.82
C ALA A 456 -3.36 -22.95 0.00
N TRP A 457 -3.09 -23.23 -1.27
CA TRP A 457 -4.02 -23.95 -2.14
C TRP A 457 -4.32 -25.36 -1.67
N HIS A 458 -3.28 -26.15 -1.36
CA HIS A 458 -3.48 -27.52 -0.86
C HIS A 458 -4.11 -27.52 0.53
N LYS A 459 -3.85 -26.51 1.37
CA LYS A 459 -4.54 -26.34 2.66
C LYS A 459 -6.04 -26.13 2.47
N ALA A 460 -6.44 -25.28 1.52
CA ALA A 460 -7.86 -25.10 1.17
C ALA A 460 -8.47 -26.41 0.66
N ALA A 461 -7.80 -27.10 -0.27
CA ALA A 461 -8.27 -28.39 -0.80
C ALA A 461 -8.44 -29.48 0.28
N ARG A 462 -7.61 -29.49 1.33
CA ARG A 462 -7.74 -30.43 2.47
C ARG A 462 -8.99 -30.18 3.30
N LEU A 463 -9.55 -28.97 3.32
CA LEU A 463 -10.80 -28.71 4.06
C LEU A 463 -11.99 -29.44 3.42
N ASP A 464 -11.86 -29.84 2.14
CA ASP A 464 -12.91 -30.46 1.34
C ASP A 464 -12.70 -31.96 1.06
N ASP A 465 -11.46 -32.48 1.09
CA ASP A 465 -11.11 -33.88 0.77
C ASP A 465 -10.53 -34.64 1.99
N GLY A 466 -11.01 -35.86 2.23
CA GLY A 466 -10.62 -36.73 3.34
C GLY A 466 -9.30 -37.48 3.14
N ASP A 467 -8.76 -37.54 1.92
CA ASP A 467 -7.44 -38.16 1.65
C ASP A 467 -6.30 -37.14 1.82
N HIS A 468 -6.08 -36.72 3.07
CA HIS A 468 -5.04 -35.76 3.40
C HIS A 468 -3.62 -36.24 3.06
N GLN A 469 -3.38 -37.56 3.04
CA GLN A 469 -2.06 -38.12 2.77
C GLN A 469 -1.69 -37.94 1.29
N ARG A 470 -2.60 -38.30 0.37
CA ARG A 470 -2.41 -38.08 -1.07
C ARG A 470 -2.19 -36.59 -1.42
N LEU A 471 -2.99 -35.70 -0.83
CA LEU A 471 -2.82 -34.25 -1.02
C LEU A 471 -1.50 -33.73 -0.47
N HIS A 472 -0.92 -34.37 0.56
CA HIS A 472 0.40 -34.03 1.06
C HIS A 472 1.52 -34.45 0.10
N GLU A 473 1.38 -35.62 -0.53
CA GLU A 473 2.34 -36.10 -1.54
C GLU A 473 2.32 -35.22 -2.80
N LEU A 474 1.13 -34.84 -3.28
CA LEU A 474 0.97 -33.94 -4.43
C LEU A 474 1.51 -32.53 -4.14
N GLU A 475 1.25 -31.96 -2.95
CA GLU A 475 1.81 -30.66 -2.56
C GLU A 475 3.34 -30.68 -2.61
N ARG A 476 3.97 -31.71 -2.00
CA ARG A 476 5.43 -31.85 -1.97
C ARG A 476 6.00 -32.09 -3.36
N ASP A 477 5.28 -32.81 -4.21
CA ASP A 477 5.71 -33.04 -5.58
C ASP A 477 5.67 -31.76 -6.42
N LEU A 478 4.56 -31.03 -6.42
CA LEU A 478 4.42 -29.76 -7.16
C LEU A 478 5.43 -28.72 -6.69
N ALA A 479 5.63 -28.60 -5.37
CA ALA A 479 6.63 -27.72 -4.78
C ALA A 479 8.04 -28.04 -5.31
N ARG A 480 8.40 -29.33 -5.45
CA ARG A 480 9.67 -29.75 -6.05
C ARG A 480 9.74 -29.43 -7.54
N GLN A 481 8.65 -29.63 -8.29
CA GLN A 481 8.63 -29.35 -9.73
C GLN A 481 8.83 -27.86 -10.04
N PHE A 482 8.22 -26.96 -9.27
CA PHE A 482 8.49 -25.51 -9.40
C PHE A 482 9.95 -25.17 -9.09
N ARG A 483 10.55 -25.77 -8.06
CA ARG A 483 11.98 -25.56 -7.76
C ARG A 483 12.92 -26.11 -8.84
N ALA A 484 12.51 -27.18 -9.52
CA ALA A 484 13.33 -27.87 -10.50
C ALA A 484 13.17 -27.33 -11.93
N ASN A 485 12.03 -26.69 -12.24
CA ASN A 485 11.69 -26.27 -13.60
C ASN A 485 11.43 -24.75 -13.66
N ARG A 486 12.46 -24.00 -14.08
CA ARG A 486 12.39 -22.53 -14.19
C ARG A 486 11.29 -22.07 -15.16
N THR A 487 11.13 -22.75 -16.30
CA THR A 487 10.07 -22.43 -17.28
C THR A 487 8.66 -22.56 -16.69
N LEU A 488 8.45 -23.53 -15.79
CA LEU A 488 7.19 -23.71 -15.08
C LEU A 488 6.98 -22.60 -14.02
N SER A 489 8.03 -22.23 -13.29
CA SER A 489 7.98 -21.13 -12.31
C SER A 489 7.77 -19.78 -12.96
N ASP A 490 8.43 -19.52 -14.10
CA ASP A 490 8.24 -18.30 -14.89
C ASP A 490 6.81 -18.19 -15.44
N LEU A 491 6.15 -19.31 -15.67
CA LEU A 491 4.75 -19.37 -16.08
C LEU A 491 3.79 -19.15 -14.90
N ALA A 492 4.17 -19.53 -13.68
CA ALA A 492 3.40 -19.34 -12.45
C ALA A 492 3.61 -17.97 -11.77
N ARG A 493 4.31 -17.03 -12.44
CA ARG A 493 4.57 -15.68 -11.94
C ARG A 493 3.31 -14.84 -11.70
N THR A 494 2.15 -15.27 -12.20
CA THR A 494 0.85 -14.63 -11.89
C THR A 494 0.00 -15.57 -11.04
N PRO A 495 -0.74 -15.05 -10.03
CA PRO A 495 -1.62 -15.85 -9.18
C PRO A 495 -2.59 -16.75 -9.96
N LEU A 496 -3.16 -16.25 -11.06
CA LEU A 496 -4.09 -17.04 -11.88
C LEU A 496 -3.41 -18.26 -12.50
N LEU A 497 -2.24 -18.09 -13.14
CA LEU A 497 -1.56 -19.20 -13.78
C LEU A 497 -1.02 -20.19 -12.75
N CYS A 498 -0.55 -19.70 -11.60
CA CYS A 498 -0.19 -20.54 -10.47
C CYS A 498 -1.37 -21.43 -10.04
N ALA A 499 -2.57 -20.86 -9.89
CA ALA A 499 -3.77 -21.61 -9.56
C ALA A 499 -4.15 -22.68 -10.60
N VAL A 500 -4.06 -22.33 -11.90
CA VAL A 500 -4.32 -23.26 -13.00
C VAL A 500 -3.32 -24.43 -12.99
N ILE A 501 -2.04 -24.16 -12.73
CA ILE A 501 -1.01 -25.19 -12.62
C ILE A 501 -1.26 -26.10 -11.42
N CYS A 502 -1.60 -25.55 -10.25
CA CYS A 502 -1.98 -26.34 -9.07
C CYS A 502 -3.13 -27.30 -9.37
N ALA A 503 -4.18 -26.80 -10.04
CA ALA A 503 -5.32 -27.62 -10.42
C ALA A 503 -4.97 -28.71 -11.45
N LEU A 504 -4.18 -28.38 -12.46
CA LEU A 504 -3.70 -29.34 -13.47
C LEU A 504 -2.85 -30.44 -12.84
N HIS A 505 -1.92 -30.10 -11.94
CA HIS A 505 -1.05 -31.05 -11.26
C HIS A 505 -1.85 -32.05 -10.42
N ARG A 506 -2.82 -31.57 -9.64
CA ARG A 506 -3.73 -32.43 -8.87
C ARG A 506 -4.53 -33.36 -9.78
N ARG A 507 -5.05 -32.84 -10.89
CA ARG A 507 -5.86 -33.63 -11.85
C ARG A 507 -5.05 -34.71 -12.57
N GLN A 508 -3.81 -34.40 -12.94
CA GLN A 508 -2.96 -35.31 -13.71
C GLN A 508 -2.05 -36.17 -12.81
N GLU A 509 -2.35 -36.29 -11.52
CA GLU A 509 -1.59 -37.10 -10.55
C GLU A 509 -0.08 -36.83 -10.55
N GLY A 510 0.28 -35.55 -10.71
CA GLY A 510 1.67 -35.11 -10.66
C GLY A 510 2.35 -34.86 -12.01
N PHE A 511 1.70 -35.14 -13.14
CA PHE A 511 2.29 -34.84 -14.45
C PHE A 511 1.94 -33.41 -14.91
N LEU A 512 2.97 -32.60 -15.24
CA LEU A 512 2.80 -31.27 -15.81
C LEU A 512 3.45 -31.16 -17.20
N PRO A 513 2.81 -30.46 -18.16
CA PRO A 513 3.41 -30.17 -19.45
C PRO A 513 4.69 -29.31 -19.34
N THR A 514 5.65 -29.53 -20.23
CA THR A 514 6.99 -28.89 -20.17
C THR A 514 7.10 -27.54 -20.89
N THR A 515 6.07 -27.10 -21.60
CA THR A 515 6.09 -25.86 -22.42
C THR A 515 4.84 -25.02 -22.17
N ARG A 516 4.96 -23.68 -22.24
CA ARG A 516 3.84 -22.73 -22.01
C ARG A 516 2.58 -23.07 -22.83
N TRP A 517 2.71 -23.34 -24.12
CA TRP A 517 1.58 -23.68 -24.99
C TRP A 517 0.89 -25.00 -24.62
N LYS A 518 1.65 -26.07 -24.29
CA LYS A 518 1.07 -27.34 -23.83
C LYS A 518 0.35 -27.17 -22.48
N LEU A 519 0.81 -26.25 -21.63
CA LEU A 519 0.12 -25.90 -20.40
C LEU A 519 -1.24 -25.25 -20.72
N TYR A 520 -1.27 -24.23 -21.60
CA TYR A 520 -2.53 -23.60 -22.02
C TYR A 520 -3.47 -24.59 -22.68
N ARG A 521 -2.98 -25.44 -23.58
CA ARG A 521 -3.77 -26.52 -24.20
C ARG A 521 -4.35 -27.47 -23.16
N SER A 522 -3.55 -27.88 -22.18
CA SER A 522 -3.99 -28.79 -21.12
C SER A 522 -4.98 -28.11 -20.18
N ALA A 523 -4.79 -26.82 -19.87
CA ALA A 523 -5.71 -26.00 -19.11
C ALA A 523 -7.04 -25.87 -19.85
N LEU A 524 -7.04 -25.49 -21.12
CA LEU A 524 -8.25 -25.42 -21.95
C LEU A 524 -8.95 -26.77 -22.06
N GLY A 525 -8.21 -27.86 -22.26
CA GLY A 525 -8.77 -29.21 -22.25
C GLY A 525 -9.36 -29.64 -20.90
N MET A 526 -8.83 -29.11 -19.79
CA MET A 526 -9.40 -29.28 -18.45
C MET A 526 -10.66 -28.43 -18.25
N LEU A 527 -10.67 -27.18 -18.73
CA LEU A 527 -11.77 -26.23 -18.57
C LEU A 527 -12.98 -26.61 -19.47
N LEU A 528 -12.70 -27.09 -20.69
CA LEU A 528 -13.68 -27.47 -21.72
C LEU A 528 -14.04 -28.97 -21.71
N GLY A 529 -13.24 -29.80 -21.04
CA GLY A 529 -13.37 -31.26 -21.00
C GLY A 529 -14.65 -31.77 -20.32
N ASN A 530 -14.94 -33.07 -20.53
CA ASN A 530 -16.17 -33.84 -20.19
C ASN A 530 -16.85 -33.55 -18.82
N ARG A 531 -17.47 -32.37 -18.66
CA ARG A 531 -18.36 -32.01 -17.55
C ARG A 531 -19.64 -32.86 -17.47
N ASP A 532 -20.15 -33.34 -18.60
CA ASP A 532 -21.48 -33.97 -18.70
C ASP A 532 -21.46 -35.51 -18.61
N GLN A 533 -20.44 -36.20 -19.15
CA GLN A 533 -20.40 -37.67 -19.14
C GLN A 533 -20.17 -38.28 -17.74
N ARG A 534 -19.53 -37.57 -16.81
CA ARG A 534 -19.16 -38.11 -15.49
C ARG A 534 -20.19 -37.86 -14.38
N ARG A 535 -21.10 -36.90 -14.56
CA ARG A 535 -22.21 -36.63 -13.60
C ARG A 535 -23.47 -37.46 -13.87
N GLY A 536 -23.51 -38.24 -14.96
CA GLY A 536 -24.67 -39.05 -15.33
C GLY A 536 -25.91 -38.21 -15.71
N ILE A 537 -25.73 -36.92 -16.00
CA ILE A 537 -26.78 -35.98 -16.36
C ILE A 537 -26.77 -35.85 -17.88
N THR A 538 -27.73 -36.46 -18.57
CA THR A 538 -28.08 -36.05 -19.93
C THR A 538 -28.54 -34.59 -19.86
N GLY A 539 -27.83 -33.70 -20.56
CA GLY A 539 -28.00 -32.25 -20.43
C GLY A 539 -29.46 -31.79 -20.68
N PRO A 540 -30.02 -30.89 -19.85
CA PRO A 540 -31.39 -30.38 -20.02
C PRO A 540 -31.59 -29.55 -21.30
N GLU A 541 -30.51 -29.10 -21.94
CA GLU A 541 -30.50 -28.30 -23.19
C GLU A 541 -30.42 -29.15 -24.47
N GLY A 542 -30.14 -30.46 -24.37
CA GLY A 542 -30.01 -31.34 -25.54
C GLY A 542 -28.73 -31.15 -26.39
N ILE A 543 -27.80 -30.29 -25.96
CA ILE A 543 -26.55 -29.98 -26.67
C ILE A 543 -25.39 -30.78 -26.06
N THR A 544 -24.63 -31.45 -26.92
CA THR A 544 -23.43 -32.25 -26.63
C THR A 544 -22.32 -31.88 -27.62
N MET A 545 -21.32 -31.15 -27.12
CA MET A 545 -20.16 -30.71 -27.90
C MET A 545 -18.88 -31.35 -27.41
N GLU A 546 -18.03 -31.76 -28.36
CA GLU A 546 -16.66 -32.20 -28.06
C GLU A 546 -15.78 -30.98 -27.76
N VAL A 547 -14.63 -31.21 -27.11
CA VAL A 547 -13.69 -30.14 -26.75
C VAL A 547 -13.24 -29.38 -27.98
N GLU A 548 -12.92 -30.09 -29.08
CA GLU A 548 -12.53 -29.44 -30.33
C GLU A 548 -13.63 -28.52 -30.89
N GLU A 549 -14.90 -28.90 -30.78
CA GLU A 549 -16.01 -28.08 -31.27
C GLU A 549 -16.22 -26.82 -30.43
N GLN A 550 -16.09 -26.93 -29.10
CA GLN A 550 -16.14 -25.76 -28.23
C GLN A 550 -14.96 -24.82 -28.50
N MET A 551 -13.77 -25.37 -28.73
CA MET A 551 -12.59 -24.58 -29.08
C MET A 551 -12.79 -23.78 -30.37
N LEU A 552 -13.32 -24.39 -31.44
CA LEU A 552 -13.59 -23.71 -32.72
C LEU A 552 -14.55 -22.52 -32.58
N LEU A 553 -15.61 -22.67 -31.78
CA LEU A 553 -16.56 -21.59 -31.52
C LEU A 553 -15.91 -20.44 -30.74
N LEU A 554 -15.09 -20.75 -29.73
CA LEU A 554 -14.38 -19.75 -28.92
C LEU A 554 -13.25 -19.07 -29.70
N GLN A 555 -12.53 -19.81 -30.54
CA GLN A 555 -11.52 -19.30 -31.48
C GLN A 555 -12.12 -18.22 -32.39
N ARG A 556 -13.32 -18.44 -32.93
CA ARG A 556 -14.01 -17.46 -33.78
C ARG A 556 -14.33 -16.15 -33.03
N ILE A 557 -14.72 -16.23 -31.77
CA ILE A 557 -14.96 -15.03 -30.94
C ILE A 557 -13.64 -14.33 -30.61
N ALA A 558 -12.62 -15.10 -30.21
CA ALA A 558 -11.33 -14.59 -29.80
C ALA A 558 -10.59 -13.82 -30.91
N ILE A 559 -10.55 -14.36 -32.14
CA ILE A 559 -9.91 -13.67 -33.26
C ILE A 559 -10.59 -12.33 -33.59
N TRP A 560 -11.92 -12.26 -33.48
CA TRP A 560 -12.66 -11.03 -33.74
C TRP A 560 -12.40 -9.99 -32.66
N LEU A 561 -12.37 -10.38 -31.37
CA LEU A 561 -12.01 -9.48 -30.28
C LEU A 561 -10.62 -8.88 -30.43
N VAL A 562 -9.62 -9.69 -30.81
CA VAL A 562 -8.25 -9.20 -31.06
C VAL A 562 -8.22 -8.19 -32.21
N ARG A 563 -8.94 -8.45 -33.31
CA ARG A 563 -9.03 -7.54 -34.46
C ARG A 563 -9.64 -6.19 -34.12
N GLU A 564 -10.69 -6.19 -33.32
CA GLU A 564 -11.38 -4.96 -32.92
C GLU A 564 -10.70 -4.25 -31.73
N GLY A 565 -9.64 -4.83 -31.17
CA GLY A 565 -8.99 -4.30 -29.96
C GLY A 565 -9.89 -4.37 -28.72
N GLN A 566 -10.85 -5.30 -28.70
CA GLN A 566 -11.88 -5.44 -27.67
C GLN A 566 -11.56 -6.59 -26.71
N THR A 567 -12.06 -6.47 -25.47
CA THR A 567 -11.99 -7.52 -24.43
C THR A 567 -13.36 -8.02 -23.99
N GLU A 568 -14.43 -7.32 -24.37
CA GLU A 568 -15.82 -7.65 -24.09
C GLU A 568 -16.66 -7.54 -25.37
N PHE A 569 -17.82 -8.18 -25.40
CA PHE A 569 -18.71 -8.23 -26.56
C PHE A 569 -20.16 -8.45 -26.17
N SER A 570 -21.08 -7.86 -26.92
CA SER A 570 -22.51 -8.01 -26.68
C SER A 570 -23.03 -9.38 -27.12
N ARG A 571 -24.23 -9.74 -26.67
CA ARG A 571 -24.95 -10.92 -27.15
C ARG A 571 -25.16 -10.92 -28.64
N ASP A 572 -25.59 -9.83 -29.22
CA ASP A 572 -25.78 -9.76 -30.67
C ASP A 572 -24.47 -9.99 -31.42
N GLN A 573 -23.35 -9.45 -30.91
CA GLN A 573 -22.02 -9.71 -31.47
C GLN A 573 -21.62 -11.18 -31.31
N ALA A 574 -21.86 -11.76 -30.13
CA ALA A 574 -21.62 -13.18 -29.86
C ALA A 574 -22.40 -14.08 -30.83
N LEU A 575 -23.71 -13.85 -30.93
CA LEU A 575 -24.62 -14.57 -31.81
C LEU A 575 -24.18 -14.44 -33.27
N HIS A 576 -23.79 -13.24 -33.70
CA HIS A 576 -23.29 -13.02 -35.05
C HIS A 576 -22.02 -13.83 -35.35
N GLN A 577 -21.04 -13.83 -34.44
CA GLN A 577 -19.82 -14.62 -34.62
C GLN A 577 -20.10 -16.13 -34.56
N LEU A 578 -21.00 -16.56 -33.67
CA LEU A 578 -21.40 -17.97 -33.54
C LEU A 578 -22.18 -18.46 -34.77
N ASP A 579 -23.11 -17.69 -35.32
CA ASP A 579 -23.84 -18.04 -36.54
C ASP A 579 -22.88 -18.26 -37.72
N ARG A 580 -21.85 -17.41 -37.82
CA ARG A 580 -20.79 -17.56 -38.84
C ARG A 580 -19.97 -18.84 -38.64
N ALA A 581 -19.63 -19.21 -37.41
CA ALA A 581 -18.94 -20.46 -37.14
C ALA A 581 -19.84 -21.69 -37.39
N LEU A 582 -21.09 -21.63 -36.95
CA LEU A 582 -22.05 -22.74 -37.03
C LEU A 582 -22.45 -23.08 -38.47
N ALA A 583 -22.32 -22.14 -39.41
CA ALA A 583 -22.48 -22.41 -40.83
C ALA A 583 -21.59 -23.59 -41.32
N GLY A 584 -20.41 -23.77 -40.71
CA GLY A 584 -19.48 -24.87 -41.00
C GLY A 584 -19.61 -26.10 -40.10
N MET A 585 -20.45 -26.06 -39.06
CA MET A 585 -20.51 -27.09 -38.00
C MET A 585 -21.88 -27.79 -37.95
N GLU A 586 -22.22 -28.57 -38.99
CA GLU A 586 -23.56 -29.16 -39.16
C GLU A 586 -24.04 -30.00 -37.96
N ARG A 587 -23.12 -30.72 -37.31
CA ARG A 587 -23.45 -31.53 -36.13
C ARG A 587 -23.88 -30.68 -34.94
N VAL A 588 -23.20 -29.56 -34.69
CA VAL A 588 -23.50 -28.64 -33.59
C VAL A 588 -24.75 -27.81 -33.92
N ARG A 589 -24.86 -27.34 -35.17
CA ARG A 589 -26.02 -26.58 -35.67
C ARG A 589 -27.36 -27.31 -35.55
N ARG A 590 -27.36 -28.65 -35.67
CA ARG A 590 -28.58 -29.48 -35.46
C ARG A 590 -29.01 -29.58 -34.00
N GLN A 591 -28.14 -29.28 -33.05
CA GLN A 591 -28.40 -29.44 -31.62
C GLN A 591 -29.00 -28.17 -30.99
N GLY A 592 -28.81 -26.99 -31.60
CA GLY A 592 -29.37 -25.74 -31.10
C GLY A 592 -29.08 -24.53 -31.98
N THR A 593 -29.78 -23.43 -31.73
CA THR A 593 -29.50 -22.11 -32.33
C THR A 593 -28.21 -21.52 -31.75
N ALA A 594 -27.65 -20.48 -32.38
CA ALA A 594 -26.49 -19.75 -31.83
C ALA A 594 -26.75 -19.26 -30.39
N ASP A 595 -28.00 -18.92 -30.08
CA ASP A 595 -28.49 -18.53 -28.76
C ASP A 595 -28.37 -19.65 -27.71
N ALA A 596 -28.85 -20.84 -28.06
CA ALA A 596 -28.75 -22.02 -27.21
C ALA A 596 -27.28 -22.45 -27.04
N ILE A 597 -26.47 -22.30 -28.08
CA ILE A 597 -25.04 -22.65 -28.06
C ILE A 597 -24.22 -21.65 -27.26
N LEU A 598 -24.52 -20.34 -27.36
CA LEU A 598 -23.91 -19.31 -26.52
C LEU A 598 -24.21 -19.57 -25.04
N THR A 599 -25.48 -19.84 -24.73
CA THR A 599 -25.94 -20.18 -23.38
C THR A 599 -25.21 -21.43 -22.87
N HIS A 600 -25.05 -22.45 -23.71
CA HIS A 600 -24.27 -23.64 -23.39
C HIS A 600 -22.80 -23.29 -23.10
N LEU A 601 -22.13 -22.50 -23.94
CA LEU A 601 -20.74 -22.09 -23.74
C LEU A 601 -20.57 -21.30 -22.44
N LEU A 602 -21.48 -20.39 -22.11
CA LEU A 602 -21.45 -19.61 -20.86
C LEU A 602 -21.63 -20.51 -19.63
N ASN A 603 -22.59 -21.43 -19.70
CA ASN A 603 -22.90 -22.34 -18.58
C ASN A 603 -21.85 -23.44 -18.40
N ARG A 604 -21.16 -23.85 -19.49
CA ARG A 604 -20.39 -25.10 -19.53
C ARG A 604 -18.92 -24.97 -19.93
N SER A 605 -18.46 -23.89 -20.55
CA SER A 605 -17.02 -23.74 -20.88
C SER A 605 -16.20 -23.20 -19.70
N GLY A 606 -16.79 -22.34 -18.86
CA GLY A 606 -16.07 -21.55 -17.84
C GLY A 606 -15.04 -20.57 -18.41
N LEU A 607 -14.90 -20.49 -19.74
CA LEU A 607 -13.98 -19.59 -20.44
C LEU A 607 -14.65 -18.30 -20.87
N LEU A 608 -15.97 -18.31 -21.07
CA LEU A 608 -16.77 -17.11 -21.27
C LEU A 608 -17.56 -16.81 -20.00
N GLN A 609 -17.65 -15.53 -19.65
CA GLN A 609 -18.41 -15.05 -18.51
C GLN A 609 -19.41 -14.00 -18.95
N GLU A 610 -20.66 -14.17 -18.51
CA GLU A 610 -21.68 -13.13 -18.54
C GLU A 610 -21.44 -12.19 -17.35
N ARG A 611 -21.36 -10.89 -17.62
CA ARG A 611 -21.14 -9.87 -16.58
C ARG A 611 -22.47 -9.22 -16.20
N ALA A 612 -22.98 -8.36 -17.08
CA ALA A 612 -24.14 -7.51 -16.87
C ALA A 612 -24.68 -7.04 -18.22
N ASP A 613 -26.00 -6.90 -18.33
CA ASP A 613 -26.70 -6.25 -19.45
C ASP A 613 -26.26 -6.76 -20.83
N ASP A 614 -26.30 -8.09 -21.02
CA ASP A 614 -26.04 -8.74 -22.31
C ASP A 614 -24.59 -8.62 -22.83
N SER A 615 -23.63 -8.29 -21.96
CA SER A 615 -22.18 -8.27 -22.27
C SER A 615 -21.44 -9.51 -21.75
N TYR A 616 -20.55 -10.03 -22.59
CA TYR A 616 -19.75 -11.24 -22.41
C TYR A 616 -18.25 -10.96 -22.57
N GLN A 617 -17.41 -11.76 -21.92
CA GLN A 617 -15.95 -11.68 -22.08
C GLN A 617 -15.28 -13.03 -21.84
N PHE A 618 -14.01 -13.16 -22.24
CA PHE A 618 -13.18 -14.25 -21.76
C PHE A 618 -12.86 -14.10 -20.26
N ALA A 619 -12.82 -15.23 -19.54
CA ALA A 619 -12.44 -15.31 -18.14
C ALA A 619 -11.01 -14.78 -17.89
N HIS A 620 -10.14 -14.89 -18.90
CA HIS A 620 -8.82 -14.28 -18.90
C HIS A 620 -8.34 -13.94 -20.32
N ARG A 621 -7.68 -12.78 -20.48
CA ARG A 621 -7.15 -12.32 -21.77
C ARG A 621 -6.13 -13.29 -22.37
N THR A 622 -5.27 -13.92 -21.57
CA THR A 622 -4.32 -14.92 -22.12
C THR A 622 -4.99 -16.12 -22.79
N PHE A 623 -6.20 -16.52 -22.35
CA PHE A 623 -6.96 -17.55 -23.05
C PHE A 623 -7.57 -17.03 -24.35
N GLN A 624 -8.03 -15.77 -24.37
CA GLN A 624 -8.42 -15.07 -25.60
C GLN A 624 -7.25 -15.02 -26.59
N ASP A 625 -6.08 -14.55 -26.17
CA ASP A 625 -4.90 -14.40 -27.03
C ASP A 625 -4.43 -15.76 -27.55
N TYR A 626 -4.44 -16.81 -26.72
CA TYR A 626 -4.12 -18.17 -27.14
C TYR A 626 -5.11 -18.71 -28.18
N LEU A 627 -6.42 -18.53 -27.97
CA LEU A 627 -7.44 -19.00 -28.91
C LEU A 627 -7.41 -18.20 -30.22
N ALA A 628 -7.19 -16.89 -30.15
CA ALA A 628 -7.02 -16.04 -31.32
C ALA A 628 -5.78 -16.46 -32.13
N ALA A 629 -4.65 -16.68 -31.44
CA ALA A 629 -3.40 -17.15 -32.04
C ALA A 629 -3.59 -18.48 -32.79
N ALA A 630 -4.31 -19.42 -32.19
CA ALA A 630 -4.65 -20.69 -32.83
C ALA A 630 -5.46 -20.48 -34.13
N GLU A 631 -6.51 -19.66 -34.09
CA GLU A 631 -7.35 -19.38 -35.25
C GLU A 631 -6.60 -18.66 -36.38
N PHE A 632 -5.70 -17.71 -36.05
CA PHE A 632 -4.86 -17.04 -37.05
C PHE A 632 -3.99 -18.03 -37.82
N VAL A 633 -3.46 -19.04 -37.15
CA VAL A 633 -2.60 -20.06 -37.78
C VAL A 633 -3.41 -21.09 -38.55
N GLU A 634 -4.50 -21.60 -37.95
CA GLU A 634 -5.36 -22.63 -38.56
C GLU A 634 -6.08 -22.11 -39.83
N SER A 635 -6.43 -20.82 -39.85
CA SER A 635 -7.04 -20.16 -41.02
C SER A 635 -6.03 -19.58 -42.02
N ASP A 636 -4.72 -19.85 -41.86
CA ASP A 636 -3.64 -19.36 -42.73
C ASP A 636 -3.55 -17.82 -42.85
N GLN A 637 -3.83 -17.10 -41.76
CA GLN A 637 -3.85 -15.64 -41.66
C GLN A 637 -2.56 -15.05 -41.07
N ILE A 638 -1.43 -15.74 -41.23
CA ILE A 638 -0.11 -15.30 -40.73
C ILE A 638 0.26 -13.91 -41.24
N ASN A 639 -0.10 -13.56 -42.47
CA ASN A 639 0.17 -12.23 -43.03
C ASN A 639 -0.52 -11.10 -42.25
N GLU A 640 -1.61 -11.37 -41.56
CA GLU A 640 -2.28 -10.37 -40.72
C GLU A 640 -1.49 -10.13 -39.42
N LEU A 641 -1.01 -11.21 -38.79
CA LEU A 641 -0.09 -11.13 -37.65
C LEU A 641 1.17 -10.31 -38.00
N LEU A 642 1.70 -10.50 -39.22
CA LEU A 642 2.86 -9.74 -39.69
C LEU A 642 2.56 -8.24 -39.87
N ARG A 643 1.39 -7.87 -40.39
CA ARG A 643 1.02 -6.44 -40.51
C ARG A 643 0.82 -5.76 -39.16
N ALA A 644 0.37 -6.52 -38.16
CA ALA A 644 0.20 -6.05 -36.80
C ALA A 644 1.48 -6.16 -35.94
N ALA A 645 2.62 -6.57 -36.52
CA ALA A 645 3.86 -6.78 -35.78
C ALA A 645 4.44 -5.51 -35.14
N HIS A 646 3.98 -4.32 -35.56
CA HIS A 646 4.36 -3.03 -34.98
C HIS A 646 3.37 -2.54 -33.90
N ASP A 647 2.35 -3.34 -33.58
CA ASP A 647 1.41 -3.05 -32.51
C ASP A 647 1.74 -3.93 -31.30
N GLU A 648 2.16 -3.31 -30.19
CA GLU A 648 2.50 -4.01 -28.95
C GLU A 648 1.35 -4.87 -28.43
N SER A 649 0.10 -4.48 -28.67
CA SER A 649 -1.07 -5.23 -28.19
C SER A 649 -1.22 -6.62 -28.83
N TRP A 650 -0.52 -6.86 -29.93
CA TRP A 650 -0.49 -8.14 -30.67
C TRP A 650 0.74 -9.00 -30.33
N ALA A 651 1.71 -8.48 -29.57
CA ALA A 651 2.96 -9.16 -29.23
C ALA A 651 2.72 -10.57 -28.68
N ASP A 652 1.86 -10.68 -27.67
CA ASP A 652 1.54 -11.95 -27.01
C ASP A 652 0.82 -12.91 -27.96
N VAL A 653 -0.09 -12.41 -28.80
CA VAL A 653 -0.83 -13.21 -29.79
C VAL A 653 0.15 -13.79 -30.82
N ILE A 654 1.10 -12.99 -31.31
CA ILE A 654 2.12 -13.41 -32.27
C ILE A 654 3.05 -14.45 -31.64
N ALA A 655 3.52 -14.21 -30.41
CA ALA A 655 4.36 -15.14 -29.68
C ALA A 655 3.65 -16.48 -29.43
N LEU A 656 2.37 -16.46 -29.08
CA LEU A 656 1.55 -17.66 -28.90
C LEU A 656 1.28 -18.39 -30.22
N ALA A 657 1.09 -17.64 -31.32
CA ALA A 657 0.85 -18.21 -32.65
C ALA A 657 2.02 -19.08 -33.12
N SER A 658 3.26 -18.72 -32.74
CA SER A 658 4.45 -19.54 -33.03
C SER A 658 4.32 -20.99 -32.54
N GLY A 659 3.68 -21.21 -31.39
CA GLY A 659 3.44 -22.54 -30.81
C GLY A 659 2.36 -23.36 -31.55
N HIS A 660 1.49 -22.70 -32.32
CA HIS A 660 0.49 -23.34 -33.18
C HIS A 660 1.00 -23.60 -34.60
N CYS A 661 2.07 -22.93 -35.03
CA CYS A 661 2.57 -23.02 -36.39
C CYS A 661 3.13 -24.41 -36.74
N GLY A 662 2.77 -24.90 -37.93
CA GLY A 662 3.53 -25.98 -38.57
C GLY A 662 4.95 -25.54 -38.99
N ARG A 663 5.78 -26.49 -39.45
CA ARG A 663 7.19 -26.23 -39.82
C ARG A 663 7.37 -25.10 -40.85
N SER A 664 6.54 -25.09 -41.89
CA SER A 664 6.58 -24.06 -42.94
C SER A 664 6.06 -22.72 -42.43
N GLN A 665 4.90 -22.74 -41.77
CA GLN A 665 4.23 -21.56 -41.21
C GLN A 665 5.12 -20.82 -40.20
N LEU A 666 5.81 -21.54 -39.32
CA LEU A 666 6.71 -20.93 -38.33
C LEU A 666 7.89 -20.24 -39.01
N SER A 667 8.44 -20.86 -40.05
CA SER A 667 9.51 -20.26 -40.85
C SER A 667 9.02 -19.00 -41.57
N THR A 668 7.78 -18.99 -42.08
CA THR A 668 7.17 -17.81 -42.71
C THR A 668 6.93 -16.69 -41.69
N LEU A 669 6.38 -17.01 -40.51
CA LEU A 669 6.12 -16.02 -39.46
C LEU A 669 7.42 -15.38 -38.99
N VAL A 670 8.44 -16.17 -38.64
CA VAL A 670 9.70 -15.65 -38.12
C VAL A 670 10.44 -14.82 -39.17
N ASN A 671 10.58 -15.32 -40.40
CA ASN A 671 11.24 -14.54 -41.46
C ASN A 671 10.46 -13.28 -41.81
N GLY A 672 9.12 -13.35 -41.85
CA GLY A 672 8.27 -12.19 -42.11
C GLY A 672 8.40 -11.11 -41.03
N LEU A 673 8.51 -11.49 -39.75
CA LEU A 673 8.76 -10.53 -38.67
C LEU A 673 10.11 -9.83 -38.83
N LEU A 674 11.16 -10.56 -39.23
CA LEU A 674 12.46 -9.98 -39.54
C LEU A 674 12.37 -9.03 -40.75
N ASP A 675 11.66 -9.42 -41.81
CA ASP A 675 11.44 -8.57 -42.98
C ASP A 675 10.68 -7.28 -42.62
N GLN A 676 9.66 -7.36 -41.75
CA GLN A 676 8.95 -6.17 -41.25
C GLN A 676 9.87 -5.25 -40.46
N ALA A 677 10.71 -5.80 -39.58
CA ALA A 677 11.70 -5.04 -38.83
C ALA A 677 12.73 -4.34 -39.74
N GLU A 678 13.11 -4.95 -40.86
CA GLU A 678 13.99 -4.35 -41.86
C GLU A 678 13.32 -3.22 -42.67
N SER A 679 11.98 -3.24 -42.79
CA SER A 679 11.20 -2.27 -43.58
C SER A 679 10.63 -1.09 -42.80
N TYR A 680 10.90 -1.02 -41.50
CA TYR A 680 10.27 -0.08 -40.58
C TYR A 680 10.85 1.34 -40.66
N ASP A 681 9.98 2.34 -40.47
CA ASP A 681 10.33 3.77 -40.41
C ASP A 681 10.35 4.24 -38.94
N GLU A 682 11.53 4.66 -38.44
CA GLU A 682 11.75 5.06 -37.04
C GLU A 682 10.95 6.31 -36.63
N ASP A 683 10.49 7.12 -37.58
CA ASP A 683 9.80 8.39 -37.31
C ASP A 683 8.28 8.27 -37.11
N ALA A 684 7.72 7.04 -37.15
CA ALA A 684 6.29 6.80 -36.97
C ALA A 684 5.83 6.91 -35.49
N PRO A 685 4.92 7.84 -35.13
CA PRO A 685 4.47 8.00 -33.75
C PRO A 685 3.60 6.82 -33.29
N GLY A 686 3.97 6.19 -32.18
CA GLY A 686 3.16 5.17 -31.46
C GLY A 686 3.43 3.70 -31.82
N ALA A 687 4.49 3.39 -32.58
CA ALA A 687 4.74 2.03 -33.04
C ALA A 687 5.82 1.28 -32.22
N TRP A 688 5.63 -0.04 -32.11
CA TRP A 688 6.52 -1.00 -31.47
C TRP A 688 7.83 -1.09 -32.27
N GLY A 689 8.91 -0.55 -31.70
CA GLY A 689 10.16 -0.29 -32.43
C GLY A 689 10.87 -1.53 -32.99
N VAL A 690 11.75 -1.32 -33.98
CA VAL A 690 12.49 -2.36 -34.75
C VAL A 690 13.07 -3.47 -33.86
N ALA A 691 13.75 -3.08 -32.79
CA ALA A 691 14.40 -4.03 -31.91
C ALA A 691 13.41 -4.98 -31.23
N ALA A 692 12.21 -4.50 -30.94
CA ALA A 692 11.20 -5.28 -30.26
C ALA A 692 10.54 -6.29 -31.20
N VAL A 693 10.35 -5.95 -32.48
CA VAL A 693 9.94 -6.92 -33.51
C VAL A 693 11.01 -8.00 -33.71
N ARG A 694 12.30 -7.64 -33.70
CA ARG A 694 13.40 -8.62 -33.78
C ARG A 694 13.45 -9.56 -32.58
N VAL A 695 13.24 -9.03 -31.36
CA VAL A 695 13.14 -9.83 -30.13
C VAL A 695 11.91 -10.73 -30.16
N LEU A 696 10.76 -10.25 -30.65
CA LEU A 696 9.57 -11.06 -30.86
C LEU A 696 9.84 -12.22 -31.83
N ALA A 697 10.53 -11.97 -32.95
CA ALA A 697 10.90 -13.01 -33.90
C ALA A 697 11.79 -14.10 -33.24
N ALA A 698 12.71 -13.69 -32.37
CA ALA A 698 13.53 -14.60 -31.59
C ALA A 698 12.70 -15.41 -30.57
N LEU A 699 11.78 -14.77 -29.83
CA LEU A 699 10.86 -15.46 -28.91
C LEU A 699 9.99 -16.50 -29.63
N CYS A 700 9.50 -16.18 -30.83
CA CYS A 700 8.79 -17.13 -31.68
C CYS A 700 9.67 -18.33 -32.07
N ALA A 701 10.96 -18.08 -32.34
CA ALA A 701 11.91 -19.11 -32.73
C ALA A 701 12.31 -20.04 -31.56
N GLN A 702 12.36 -19.53 -30.32
CA GLN A 702 12.65 -20.34 -29.12
C GLN A 702 11.65 -21.49 -28.92
N GLN A 703 10.41 -21.29 -29.37
CA GLN A 703 9.35 -22.28 -29.25
C GLN A 703 9.38 -23.34 -30.36
N ALA A 704 10.27 -23.18 -31.35
CA ALA A 704 10.36 -24.08 -32.49
C ALA A 704 10.94 -25.43 -32.14
N THR A 705 10.20 -26.51 -32.44
CA THR A 705 10.79 -27.87 -32.42
C THR A 705 11.77 -28.06 -33.57
N TRP A 706 11.58 -27.34 -34.68
CA TRP A 706 12.44 -27.40 -35.86
C TRP A 706 12.39 -26.08 -36.63
N LEU A 707 13.57 -25.54 -36.96
CA LEU A 707 13.79 -24.37 -37.81
C LEU A 707 14.96 -24.67 -38.74
N GLY A 708 14.92 -24.18 -39.97
CA GLY A 708 16.04 -24.29 -40.91
C GLY A 708 17.23 -23.44 -40.46
N ASP A 709 18.44 -23.87 -40.80
CA ASP A 709 19.68 -23.19 -40.38
C ASP A 709 19.77 -21.76 -40.91
N GLY A 710 19.28 -21.50 -42.13
CA GLY A 710 19.20 -20.15 -42.69
C GLY A 710 18.34 -19.19 -41.84
N THR A 711 17.19 -19.64 -41.34
CA THR A 711 16.34 -18.81 -40.45
C THR A 711 17.03 -18.57 -39.11
N ARG A 712 17.72 -19.57 -38.55
CA ARG A 712 18.50 -19.42 -37.30
C ARG A 712 19.63 -18.42 -37.45
N GLU A 713 20.32 -18.44 -38.59
CA GLU A 713 21.38 -17.46 -38.90
C GLU A 713 20.83 -16.06 -39.03
N ARG A 714 19.67 -15.87 -39.69
CA ARG A 714 19.00 -14.57 -39.77
C ARG A 714 18.61 -14.02 -38.40
N ILE A 715 18.00 -14.83 -37.53
CA ILE A 715 17.68 -14.43 -36.15
C ILE A 715 18.96 -14.04 -35.41
N ARG A 716 20.02 -14.86 -35.52
CA ARG A 716 21.29 -14.58 -34.86
C ARG A 716 21.88 -13.26 -35.32
N ALA A 717 21.89 -12.99 -36.62
CA ALA A 717 22.36 -11.73 -37.18
C ALA A 717 21.53 -10.54 -36.66
N ALA A 718 20.20 -10.65 -36.72
CA ALA A 718 19.29 -9.59 -36.27
C ALA A 718 19.42 -9.28 -34.78
N LEU A 719 19.60 -10.31 -33.93
CA LEU A 719 19.86 -10.12 -32.50
C LEU A 719 21.24 -9.52 -32.26
N THR A 720 22.28 -9.97 -32.97
CA THR A 720 23.66 -9.48 -32.78
C THR A 720 23.76 -7.97 -33.04
N GLU A 721 22.98 -7.43 -33.97
CA GLU A 721 22.91 -5.98 -34.22
C GLU A 721 22.34 -5.16 -33.04
N LEU A 722 21.61 -5.80 -32.12
CA LEU A 722 21.05 -5.15 -30.92
C LEU A 722 22.06 -5.10 -29.76
N PHE A 723 23.22 -5.73 -29.91
CA PHE A 723 24.28 -5.74 -28.89
C PHE A 723 25.46 -4.82 -29.31
N PRO A 724 26.04 -4.05 -28.36
CA PRO A 724 25.58 -3.87 -26.98
C PRO A 724 24.26 -3.08 -26.90
N PRO A 725 23.40 -3.35 -25.90
CA PRO A 725 22.20 -2.57 -25.66
C PRO A 725 22.56 -1.11 -25.40
N ARG A 726 21.79 -0.17 -25.97
CA ARG A 726 22.05 1.28 -25.90
C ARG A 726 21.11 2.06 -24.97
N SER A 727 20.15 1.37 -24.36
CA SER A 727 19.19 1.93 -23.39
C SER A 727 18.78 0.87 -22.36
N LEU A 728 18.22 1.31 -21.23
CA LEU A 728 17.65 0.39 -20.23
C LEU A 728 16.43 -0.35 -20.79
N GLU A 729 15.57 0.35 -21.55
CA GLU A 729 14.40 -0.25 -22.21
C GLU A 729 14.81 -1.38 -23.17
N MET A 730 15.91 -1.18 -23.92
CA MET A 730 16.48 -2.22 -24.78
C MET A 730 17.01 -3.41 -23.97
N ALA A 731 17.68 -3.15 -22.85
CA ALA A 731 18.20 -4.19 -21.97
C ALA A 731 17.07 -5.02 -21.34
N ASP A 732 15.98 -4.39 -20.90
CA ASP A 732 14.79 -5.07 -20.38
C ASP A 732 14.13 -5.94 -21.47
N LEU A 733 13.98 -5.38 -22.66
CA LEU A 733 13.43 -6.08 -23.82
C LEU A 733 14.27 -7.31 -24.18
N LEU A 734 15.59 -7.19 -24.28
CA LEU A 734 16.50 -8.32 -24.52
C LEU A 734 16.48 -9.33 -23.37
N GLY A 735 16.28 -8.87 -22.13
CA GLY A 735 16.12 -9.71 -20.95
C GLY A 735 14.95 -10.68 -21.05
N SER A 736 13.90 -10.34 -21.82
CA SER A 736 12.75 -11.22 -22.07
C SER A 736 13.12 -12.54 -22.80
N LEU A 737 14.26 -12.56 -23.53
CA LEU A 737 14.80 -13.77 -24.17
C LEU A 737 15.44 -14.73 -23.15
N GLY A 738 15.63 -14.30 -21.91
CA GLY A 738 16.28 -15.07 -20.86
C GLY A 738 17.72 -15.45 -21.23
N THR A 739 18.04 -16.72 -21.04
CA THR A 739 19.40 -17.26 -21.16
C THR A 739 19.93 -17.22 -22.60
N ASP A 740 19.05 -17.17 -23.60
CA ASP A 740 19.44 -17.05 -25.01
C ASP A 740 20.08 -15.70 -25.33
N ALA A 741 19.69 -14.62 -24.62
CA ALA A 741 20.34 -13.32 -24.76
C ALA A 741 21.83 -13.38 -24.41
N LEU A 742 22.21 -14.25 -23.47
CA LEU A 742 23.60 -14.38 -23.00
C LEU A 742 24.55 -14.85 -24.10
N ALA A 743 24.05 -15.62 -25.07
CA ALA A 743 24.85 -16.12 -26.19
C ALA A 743 25.26 -15.01 -27.19
N HIS A 744 24.61 -13.85 -27.12
CA HIS A 744 24.88 -12.68 -27.96
C HIS A 744 25.66 -11.58 -27.24
N LEU A 745 25.96 -11.78 -25.96
CA LEU A 745 26.77 -10.83 -25.21
C LEU A 745 28.16 -10.70 -25.87
N PRO A 746 28.63 -9.47 -26.13
CA PRO A 746 29.98 -9.27 -26.60
C PRO A 746 30.98 -9.75 -25.54
N ASP A 747 32.18 -10.12 -25.98
CA ASP A 747 33.29 -10.36 -25.06
C ASP A 747 33.53 -9.08 -24.23
N PRO A 748 33.62 -9.17 -22.88
CA PRO A 748 33.89 -8.01 -22.02
C PRO A 748 35.06 -7.16 -22.52
N SER A 749 36.12 -7.82 -23.00
CA SER A 749 37.35 -7.19 -23.47
C SER A 749 37.23 -6.50 -24.83
N ALA A 750 36.15 -6.77 -25.58
CA ALA A 750 35.92 -6.24 -26.92
C ALA A 750 35.10 -4.93 -26.93
N LEU A 751 34.59 -4.48 -25.77
CA LEU A 751 33.80 -3.26 -25.68
C LEU A 751 34.67 -2.00 -25.51
N PRO A 752 34.28 -0.87 -26.13
CA PRO A 752 34.85 0.43 -25.79
C PRO A 752 34.73 0.72 -24.29
N ASP A 753 35.65 1.47 -23.71
CA ASP A 753 35.62 1.91 -22.30
C ASP A 753 34.49 2.94 -21.99
N ASP A 754 33.43 3.02 -22.79
CA ASP A 754 32.27 3.87 -22.48
C ASP A 754 31.50 3.26 -21.29
N PRO A 755 31.40 3.97 -20.15
CA PRO A 755 30.65 3.50 -18.98
C PRO A 755 29.17 3.23 -19.29
N ALA A 756 28.60 3.91 -20.29
CA ALA A 756 27.20 3.80 -20.62
C ALA A 756 26.83 2.45 -21.25
N ASP A 757 27.68 1.83 -22.05
CA ASP A 757 27.38 0.53 -22.68
C ASP A 757 27.50 -0.61 -21.67
N ARG A 758 28.48 -0.52 -20.77
CA ARG A 758 28.71 -1.53 -19.73
C ARG A 758 27.55 -1.60 -18.73
N ARG A 759 26.98 -0.46 -18.33
CA ARG A 759 25.84 -0.43 -17.38
C ARG A 759 24.60 -1.15 -17.93
N PHE A 760 24.36 -1.07 -19.25
CA PHE A 760 23.19 -1.71 -19.87
C PHE A 760 23.35 -3.22 -19.96
N ILE A 761 24.58 -3.70 -20.13
CA ILE A 761 24.89 -5.13 -20.08
C ILE A 761 24.77 -5.66 -18.64
N VAL A 762 25.28 -4.91 -17.66
CA VAL A 762 25.08 -5.25 -16.24
C VAL A 762 23.60 -5.36 -15.91
N TRP A 763 22.79 -4.42 -16.39
CA TRP A 763 21.34 -4.46 -16.24
C TRP A 763 20.72 -5.69 -16.91
N LEU A 764 21.10 -5.98 -18.17
CA LEU A 764 20.64 -7.17 -18.89
C LEU A 764 21.01 -8.47 -18.15
N LEU A 765 22.22 -8.57 -17.61
CA LEU A 765 22.66 -9.72 -16.80
C LEU A 765 21.78 -9.88 -15.56
N GLY A 766 21.45 -8.76 -14.89
CA GLY A 766 20.51 -8.74 -13.76
C GLY A 766 19.10 -9.18 -14.15
N ALA A 767 18.58 -8.66 -15.27
CA ALA A 767 17.26 -9.00 -15.80
C ALA A 767 17.14 -10.49 -16.17
N VAL A 768 18.18 -11.09 -16.77
CA VAL A 768 18.21 -12.53 -17.07
C VAL A 768 18.35 -13.35 -15.78
N GLY A 769 19.31 -12.99 -14.93
CA GLY A 769 19.54 -13.59 -13.61
C GLY A 769 19.73 -15.11 -13.60
N GLY A 770 19.83 -15.66 -12.39
CA GLY A 770 19.98 -17.09 -12.14
C GLY A 770 21.37 -17.65 -12.41
N ARG A 771 21.50 -18.98 -12.26
CA ARG A 771 22.81 -19.67 -12.27
C ARG A 771 23.54 -19.62 -13.62
N GLU A 772 22.81 -19.54 -14.73
CA GLU A 772 23.41 -19.49 -16.07
C GLU A 772 24.04 -18.12 -16.36
N ALA A 773 23.36 -17.02 -15.97
CA ALA A 773 23.91 -15.67 -16.07
C ALA A 773 25.08 -15.43 -15.09
N LEU A 774 25.18 -16.20 -13.99
CA LEU A 774 26.26 -16.08 -13.01
C LEU A 774 27.66 -16.23 -13.63
N ALA A 775 27.83 -17.17 -14.58
CA ALA A 775 29.11 -17.37 -15.25
C ALA A 775 29.52 -16.14 -16.07
N TYR A 776 28.56 -15.47 -16.71
CA TYR A 776 28.78 -14.25 -17.47
C TYR A 776 29.04 -13.06 -16.55
N ALA A 777 28.27 -12.90 -15.47
CA ALA A 777 28.52 -11.86 -14.46
C ALA A 777 29.93 -12.00 -13.85
N ARG A 778 30.38 -13.23 -13.56
CA ARG A 778 31.74 -13.50 -13.11
C ARG A 778 32.80 -13.11 -14.16
N ALA A 779 32.60 -13.50 -15.42
CA ALA A 779 33.51 -13.12 -16.50
C ALA A 779 33.58 -11.59 -16.66
N TRP A 780 32.45 -10.91 -16.54
CA TRP A 780 32.34 -9.46 -16.62
C TRP A 780 33.12 -8.76 -15.51
N VAL A 781 32.97 -9.21 -14.26
CA VAL A 781 33.72 -8.66 -13.12
C VAL A 781 35.21 -8.99 -13.21
N ALA A 782 35.57 -10.16 -13.76
CA ALA A 782 36.98 -10.52 -13.94
C ALA A 782 37.71 -9.59 -14.93
N ASP A 783 37.02 -9.13 -15.97
CA ASP A 783 37.56 -8.17 -16.94
C ASP A 783 37.48 -6.72 -16.43
N ALA A 784 36.34 -6.33 -15.87
CA ALA A 784 36.07 -5.01 -15.33
C ALA A 784 35.65 -5.08 -13.84
N PRO A 785 36.61 -5.12 -12.89
CA PRO A 785 36.32 -5.25 -11.47
C PRO A 785 35.37 -4.18 -10.90
N ALA A 786 35.34 -2.98 -11.49
CA ALA A 786 34.44 -1.90 -11.08
C ALA A 786 32.95 -2.23 -11.32
N SER A 787 32.62 -3.10 -12.28
CA SER A 787 31.24 -3.50 -12.58
C SER A 787 30.60 -4.31 -11.44
N ALA A 788 31.37 -4.84 -10.50
CA ALA A 788 30.82 -5.47 -9.31
C ALA A 788 29.98 -4.51 -8.46
N SER A 789 30.33 -3.22 -8.43
CA SER A 789 29.52 -2.21 -7.76
C SER A 789 28.15 -2.06 -8.40
N GLU A 790 28.07 -2.07 -9.73
CA GLU A 790 26.80 -1.96 -10.45
C GLU A 790 26.00 -3.25 -10.34
N LEU A 791 26.63 -4.41 -10.52
CA LEU A 791 26.01 -5.73 -10.36
C LEU A 791 25.50 -5.99 -8.94
N SER A 792 26.04 -5.29 -7.93
CA SER A 792 25.60 -5.44 -6.55
C SER A 792 24.13 -5.06 -6.34
N THR A 793 23.55 -4.20 -7.17
CA THR A 793 22.11 -3.87 -7.10
C THR A 793 21.21 -5.00 -7.59
N GLU A 794 21.76 -5.92 -8.39
CA GLU A 794 21.04 -7.03 -9.01
C GLU A 794 21.21 -8.35 -8.23
N TRP A 795 21.89 -8.33 -7.07
CA TRP A 795 22.14 -9.53 -6.25
C TRP A 795 20.90 -10.40 -5.99
N PRO A 796 19.70 -9.86 -5.71
CA PRO A 796 18.49 -10.67 -5.49
C PRO A 796 18.09 -11.55 -6.69
N ASN A 797 18.57 -11.23 -7.90
CA ASN A 797 18.23 -11.95 -9.13
C ASN A 797 19.13 -13.18 -9.37
N PHE A 798 20.14 -13.42 -8.52
CA PHE A 798 21.11 -14.51 -8.64
C PHE A 798 21.10 -15.46 -7.44
N PRO A 799 21.67 -16.68 -7.57
CA PRO A 799 21.88 -17.56 -6.42
C PRO A 799 22.76 -16.86 -5.37
N THR A 800 22.15 -16.52 -4.23
CA THR A 800 22.68 -15.56 -3.25
C THR A 800 24.12 -15.83 -2.82
N GLU A 801 24.42 -17.07 -2.41
CA GLU A 801 25.73 -17.44 -1.90
C GLU A 801 26.79 -17.50 -3.00
N GLU A 802 26.46 -18.07 -4.16
CA GLU A 802 27.37 -18.19 -5.29
C GLU A 802 27.71 -16.81 -5.87
N PHE A 803 26.73 -15.91 -5.95
CA PHE A 803 26.94 -14.54 -6.43
C PHE A 803 27.87 -13.73 -5.51
N ALA A 804 27.68 -13.83 -4.18
CA ALA A 804 28.56 -13.17 -3.23
C ALA A 804 30.01 -13.66 -3.37
N ARG A 805 30.21 -14.97 -3.46
CA ARG A 805 31.53 -15.59 -3.54
C ARG A 805 32.21 -15.41 -4.89
N ASP A 806 31.48 -15.56 -5.99
CA ASP A 806 32.07 -15.69 -7.32
C ASP A 806 32.03 -14.38 -8.13
N VAL A 807 31.13 -13.45 -7.79
CA VAL A 807 30.98 -12.16 -8.50
C VAL A 807 31.41 -11.01 -7.59
N LEU A 808 30.74 -10.80 -6.46
CA LEU A 808 31.00 -9.64 -5.61
C LEU A 808 32.39 -9.68 -4.95
N ALA A 809 32.83 -10.85 -4.46
CA ALA A 809 34.17 -11.00 -3.88
C ALA A 809 35.31 -10.87 -4.91
N GLY A 810 35.00 -11.04 -6.20
CA GLY A 810 35.98 -10.92 -7.29
C GLY A 810 36.20 -9.49 -7.79
N GLY A 811 35.41 -8.52 -7.34
CA GLY A 811 35.41 -7.14 -7.87
C GLY A 811 35.87 -6.06 -6.89
N TYR A 812 35.84 -4.82 -7.36
CA TYR A 812 36.16 -3.62 -6.57
C TYR A 812 34.87 -2.98 -6.03
N LEU A 813 34.65 -3.10 -4.73
CA LEU A 813 33.49 -2.55 -4.03
C LEU A 813 33.79 -1.26 -3.25
N ASP A 814 34.95 -0.65 -3.46
CA ASP A 814 35.31 0.59 -2.78
C ASP A 814 34.47 1.75 -3.31
N GLY A 815 33.78 2.47 -2.42
CA GLY A 815 32.81 3.49 -2.80
C GLY A 815 31.46 2.93 -3.27
N ALA A 816 31.30 1.60 -3.32
CA ALA A 816 30.03 0.97 -3.67
C ALA A 816 29.02 1.07 -2.53
N HIS A 817 27.74 1.05 -2.87
CA HIS A 817 26.64 0.95 -1.92
C HIS A 817 25.95 -0.41 -2.05
N LEU A 818 26.18 -1.30 -1.10
CA LEU A 818 25.60 -2.64 -1.06
C LEU A 818 24.34 -2.64 -0.20
N SER A 819 23.22 -3.08 -0.76
CA SER A 819 21.95 -3.24 -0.04
C SER A 819 21.68 -4.72 0.24
N VAL A 820 21.28 -5.03 1.47
CA VAL A 820 20.96 -6.38 1.94
C VAL A 820 19.54 -6.37 2.48
N GLY A 821 18.65 -7.11 1.82
CA GLY A 821 17.23 -7.18 2.14
C GLY A 821 16.78 -8.54 2.68
N SER A 822 17.58 -9.59 2.49
CA SER A 822 17.23 -10.96 2.93
C SER A 822 18.24 -11.55 3.91
N ARG A 823 17.76 -12.47 4.75
CA ARG A 823 18.61 -13.23 5.68
C ARG A 823 19.69 -14.02 4.94
N ALA A 824 19.37 -14.56 3.77
CA ALA A 824 20.33 -15.30 2.95
C ALA A 824 21.50 -14.41 2.48
N GLU A 825 21.21 -13.18 2.05
CA GLU A 825 22.23 -12.21 1.63
C GLU A 825 23.11 -11.79 2.80
N LEU A 826 22.51 -11.51 3.97
CA LEU A 826 23.23 -11.18 5.19
C LEU A 826 24.23 -12.28 5.55
N LEU A 827 23.81 -13.54 5.50
CA LEU A 827 24.66 -14.69 5.81
C LEU A 827 25.70 -15.01 4.73
N ALA A 828 25.52 -14.47 3.51
CA ALA A 828 26.47 -14.59 2.41
C ALA A 828 27.53 -13.48 2.39
N LEU A 829 27.31 -12.35 3.08
CA LEU A 829 28.29 -11.27 3.21
C LEU A 829 29.71 -11.73 3.61
N PRO A 830 29.92 -12.71 4.52
CA PRO A 830 31.26 -13.15 4.89
C PRO A 830 32.11 -13.64 3.70
N HIS A 831 31.51 -14.03 2.57
CA HIS A 831 32.24 -14.44 1.36
C HIS A 831 33.02 -13.29 0.70
N LEU A 832 32.66 -12.03 0.96
CA LEU A 832 33.35 -10.86 0.39
C LEU A 832 34.72 -10.60 1.06
N GLY A 833 35.01 -11.27 2.17
CA GLY A 833 36.21 -11.00 2.98
C GLY A 833 36.19 -9.60 3.62
N PRO A 834 37.36 -9.05 4.03
CA PRO A 834 37.45 -7.68 4.50
C PRO A 834 37.31 -6.72 3.31
N ALA A 835 36.08 -6.34 2.99
CA ALA A 835 35.82 -5.31 1.99
C ALA A 835 36.57 -4.01 2.30
N GLY A 836 36.94 -3.26 1.25
CA GLY A 836 37.73 -2.03 1.34
C GLY A 836 37.10 -0.95 2.22
N PRO A 837 37.91 0.03 2.67
CA PRO A 837 37.51 1.01 3.68
C PRO A 837 36.43 2.01 3.24
N ALA A 838 36.02 2.07 1.96
CA ALA A 838 34.96 2.96 1.48
C ALA A 838 33.63 2.26 1.11
N LEU A 839 33.39 1.00 1.53
CA LEU A 839 32.11 0.32 1.31
C LEU A 839 30.99 0.94 2.17
N ALA A 840 29.87 1.33 1.56
CA ALA A 840 28.63 1.64 2.26
C ALA A 840 27.70 0.43 2.26
N LEU A 841 27.30 -0.03 3.45
CA LEU A 841 26.43 -1.19 3.62
C LEU A 841 25.09 -0.76 4.22
N THR A 842 24.01 -1.09 3.54
CA THR A 842 22.64 -0.89 4.01
C THR A 842 21.98 -2.23 4.29
N LEU A 843 21.53 -2.42 5.53
CA LEU A 843 20.79 -3.57 6.00
C LEU A 843 19.34 -3.14 6.19
N ASP A 844 18.47 -3.57 5.28
CA ASP A 844 17.07 -3.15 5.21
C ASP A 844 16.16 -4.35 5.47
N GLY A 845 15.61 -4.44 6.69
CA GLY A 845 14.70 -5.52 7.07
C GLY A 845 14.89 -6.07 8.47
N PRO A 846 14.02 -6.99 8.90
CA PRO A 846 13.99 -7.52 10.26
C PRO A 846 15.09 -8.58 10.45
N PHE A 847 16.33 -8.14 10.69
CA PHE A 847 17.45 -9.03 10.98
C PHE A 847 17.63 -9.24 12.48
N GLU A 848 17.69 -10.51 12.88
CA GLU A 848 18.04 -10.89 14.25
C GLU A 848 19.51 -10.57 14.55
N GLU A 849 19.78 -10.23 15.82
CA GLU A 849 21.14 -9.87 16.27
C GLU A 849 22.16 -11.01 16.06
N GLY A 850 21.74 -12.27 16.16
CA GLY A 850 22.59 -13.42 15.89
C GLY A 850 23.07 -13.47 14.43
N ASP A 851 22.14 -13.27 13.48
CA ASP A 851 22.45 -13.23 12.06
C ASP A 851 23.30 -12.00 11.72
N LEU A 852 23.06 -10.85 12.35
CA LEU A 852 23.88 -9.65 12.18
C LEU A 852 25.33 -9.88 12.61
N ARG A 853 25.56 -10.53 13.76
CA ARG A 853 26.92 -10.89 14.22
C ARG A 853 27.61 -11.83 13.23
N GLN A 854 26.86 -12.80 12.68
CA GLN A 854 27.39 -13.76 11.73
C GLN A 854 27.69 -13.13 10.37
N GLY A 855 26.73 -12.41 9.79
CA GLY A 855 26.84 -11.82 8.45
C GLY A 855 27.90 -10.71 8.39
N LEU A 856 27.98 -9.87 9.43
CA LEU A 856 28.98 -8.81 9.50
C LEU A 856 30.36 -9.32 9.91
N ARG A 857 30.57 -10.63 10.15
CA ARG A 857 31.78 -11.18 10.79
C ARG A 857 33.12 -10.78 10.13
N GLN A 858 33.13 -10.59 8.81
CA GLN A 858 34.35 -10.24 8.06
C GLN A 858 34.32 -8.83 7.45
N ILE A 859 33.15 -8.19 7.38
CA ILE A 859 32.95 -6.91 6.70
C ILE A 859 33.30 -5.73 7.60
N ARG A 860 33.94 -4.71 7.02
CA ARG A 860 34.40 -3.47 7.69
C ARG A 860 33.94 -2.24 6.89
N PRO A 861 32.63 -1.93 6.86
CA PRO A 861 32.12 -0.86 6.01
C PRO A 861 32.49 0.52 6.58
N GLU A 862 32.70 1.50 5.69
CA GLU A 862 32.87 2.91 6.08
C GLU A 862 31.59 3.46 6.70
N SER A 863 30.46 3.06 6.10
CA SER A 863 29.12 3.49 6.44
C SER A 863 28.25 2.25 6.64
N LEU A 864 27.60 2.18 7.80
CA LEU A 864 26.64 1.13 8.10
C LEU A 864 25.27 1.76 8.34
N THR A 865 24.28 1.32 7.58
CA THR A 865 22.91 1.82 7.66
C THR A 865 22.00 0.66 8.05
N PHE A 866 21.26 0.81 9.13
CA PHE A 866 20.12 -0.03 9.49
C PHE A 866 18.84 0.69 9.11
N LEU A 867 18.03 0.07 8.25
CA LEU A 867 16.73 0.57 7.84
C LEU A 867 15.66 -0.44 8.26
N ARG A 868 14.57 0.06 8.85
CA ARG A 868 13.34 -0.71 9.09
C ARG A 868 13.56 -2.06 9.78
N ASN A 869 14.41 -2.07 10.81
CA ASN A 869 14.70 -3.29 11.59
C ASN A 869 14.07 -3.21 12.99
N PRO A 870 12.86 -3.78 13.19
CA PRO A 870 12.21 -3.81 14.51
C PRO A 870 12.87 -4.78 15.50
N LEU A 871 13.72 -5.72 15.02
CA LEU A 871 14.37 -6.73 15.84
C LEU A 871 15.74 -6.27 16.38
N LEU A 872 16.27 -5.15 15.88
CA LEU A 872 17.50 -4.57 16.39
C LEU A 872 17.20 -3.85 17.71
N THR A 873 17.65 -4.44 18.82
CA THR A 873 17.43 -3.86 20.16
C THR A 873 18.73 -3.40 20.81
N ASP A 874 19.84 -4.11 20.55
CA ASP A 874 21.14 -3.84 21.15
C ASP A 874 22.22 -3.57 20.10
N LEU A 875 22.71 -2.32 20.08
CA LEU A 875 23.83 -1.90 19.23
C LEU A 875 25.17 -2.56 19.64
N SER A 876 25.22 -3.35 20.72
CA SER A 876 26.40 -4.14 21.09
C SER A 876 26.77 -5.20 20.05
N VAL A 877 25.83 -5.56 19.17
CA VAL A 877 26.07 -6.38 17.98
C VAL A 877 27.21 -5.81 17.12
N LEU A 878 27.45 -4.50 17.20
CA LEU A 878 28.48 -3.76 16.48
C LEU A 878 29.78 -3.56 17.28
N GLN A 879 29.93 -4.14 18.48
CA GLN A 879 31.12 -3.92 19.32
C GLN A 879 32.43 -4.30 18.63
N ASP A 880 32.42 -5.31 17.79
CA ASP A 880 33.60 -5.71 17.03
C ASP A 880 33.80 -4.85 15.78
N ARG A 881 32.89 -3.91 15.46
CA ARG A 881 32.80 -3.12 14.21
C ARG A 881 32.97 -1.60 14.42
N ARG A 882 33.57 -1.18 15.53
CA ARG A 882 33.77 0.25 15.87
C ARG A 882 34.71 1.05 14.94
N GLN A 883 35.07 0.48 13.79
CA GLN A 883 35.92 1.08 12.77
C GLN A 883 35.10 1.86 11.73
N SER A 884 33.77 1.67 11.66
CA SER A 884 32.89 2.43 10.77
C SER A 884 32.85 3.92 11.16
N LEU A 885 32.93 4.79 10.16
CA LEU A 885 32.96 6.25 10.33
C LEU A 885 31.54 6.84 10.39
N ARG A 886 30.57 6.20 9.72
CA ARG A 886 29.18 6.64 9.65
C ARG A 886 28.24 5.51 10.08
N LEU A 887 27.31 5.81 10.98
CA LEU A 887 26.25 4.91 11.40
C LEU A 887 24.89 5.59 11.19
N THR A 888 23.99 4.90 10.50
CA THR A 888 22.59 5.32 10.35
C THR A 888 21.70 4.25 10.95
N VAL A 889 20.75 4.67 11.78
CA VAL A 889 19.68 3.82 12.34
C VAL A 889 18.36 4.54 12.08
N ASP A 890 17.58 4.01 11.15
CA ASP A 890 16.32 4.60 10.69
C ASP A 890 15.20 3.56 10.74
N GLY A 891 14.06 3.89 11.35
CA GLY A 891 12.93 2.99 11.51
C GLY A 891 13.23 1.71 12.32
N CYS A 892 14.04 1.81 13.38
CA CYS A 892 14.44 0.67 14.22
C CYS A 892 13.93 0.84 15.67
N PRO A 893 12.61 0.73 15.92
CA PRO A 893 12.00 1.12 17.20
C PRO A 893 12.48 0.31 18.42
N GLY A 894 13.11 -0.85 18.20
CA GLY A 894 13.72 -1.64 19.26
C GLY A 894 14.96 -0.98 19.90
N VAL A 895 15.62 -0.05 19.19
CA VAL A 895 16.82 0.63 19.68
C VAL A 895 16.45 1.73 20.67
N THR A 896 16.49 1.38 21.96
CA THR A 896 16.14 2.29 23.07
C THR A 896 17.34 2.71 23.94
N ASP A 897 18.52 2.13 23.71
CA ASP A 897 19.76 2.45 24.42
C ASP A 897 20.94 2.70 23.47
N LEU A 898 21.70 3.75 23.77
CA LEU A 898 22.92 4.14 23.04
C LEU A 898 24.20 3.90 23.85
N ALA A 899 24.10 3.36 25.08
CA ALA A 899 25.26 2.99 25.86
C ALA A 899 26.28 2.09 25.12
N PRO A 900 25.88 1.18 24.21
CA PRO A 900 26.85 0.38 23.43
C PRO A 900 27.76 1.21 22.50
N LEU A 901 27.38 2.45 22.16
CA LEU A 901 28.19 3.37 21.35
C LEU A 901 29.31 4.06 22.15
N LYS A 902 29.28 3.98 23.48
CA LYS A 902 30.28 4.61 24.34
C LYS A 902 31.70 4.17 23.96
N GLY A 903 32.60 5.15 23.82
CA GLY A 903 34.00 4.89 23.50
C GLY A 903 34.26 4.33 22.09
N TRP A 904 33.33 4.52 21.14
CA TRP A 904 33.58 4.19 19.73
C TRP A 904 34.58 5.17 19.09
N PRO A 905 35.79 4.71 18.69
CA PRO A 905 36.87 5.61 18.32
C PRO A 905 36.81 6.08 16.85
N ALA A 906 36.03 5.44 15.97
CA ALA A 906 35.93 5.87 14.57
C ALA A 906 34.64 6.63 14.25
N LEU A 907 33.60 6.58 15.09
CA LEU A 907 32.30 7.18 14.76
C LEU A 907 32.40 8.70 14.61
N ARG A 908 32.19 9.19 13.39
CA ARG A 908 32.22 10.63 13.03
C ARG A 908 30.83 11.20 12.78
N GLN A 909 29.96 10.41 12.15
CA GLN A 909 28.59 10.80 11.83
C GLN A 909 27.61 9.75 12.35
N LEU A 910 26.54 10.22 12.98
CA LEU A 910 25.47 9.39 13.48
C LEU A 910 24.13 9.95 13.03
N ILE A 911 23.32 9.14 12.35
CA ILE A 911 21.95 9.46 11.95
C ILE A 911 21.01 8.54 12.74
N LEU A 912 20.12 9.11 13.55
CA LEU A 912 19.17 8.40 14.40
C LEU A 912 17.75 8.89 14.10
N ARG A 913 17.02 8.14 13.29
CA ARG A 913 15.64 8.43 12.92
C ARG A 913 14.75 7.28 13.33
N THR A 914 14.63 7.09 14.64
CA THR A 914 13.84 6.01 15.20
C THR A 914 12.87 6.55 16.24
N ASP A 915 11.65 6.07 16.16
CA ASP A 915 10.62 6.37 17.14
C ASP A 915 10.93 5.64 18.46
N GLY A 916 10.56 6.24 19.58
CA GLY A 916 10.66 5.61 20.90
C GLY A 916 12.01 5.68 21.61
N LEU A 917 13.06 6.26 21.00
CA LEU A 917 14.34 6.51 21.67
C LEU A 917 14.19 7.70 22.65
N PRO A 918 14.39 7.51 23.97
CA PRO A 918 14.34 8.63 24.91
C PRO A 918 15.53 9.57 24.72
N MET A 919 15.27 10.88 24.61
CA MET A 919 16.30 11.87 24.26
C MET A 919 17.40 12.04 25.31
N ASP A 920 17.14 11.70 26.58
CA ASP A 920 18.15 11.68 27.64
C ASP A 920 19.26 10.64 27.38
N ARG A 921 18.96 9.57 26.61
CA ARG A 921 19.93 8.54 26.21
C ARG A 921 21.01 9.05 25.27
N LEU A 922 20.79 10.17 24.58
CA LEU A 922 21.83 10.85 23.80
C LEU A 922 23.02 11.29 24.68
N ALA A 923 22.86 11.38 26.01
CA ALA A 923 23.96 11.70 26.91
C ALA A 923 25.12 10.69 26.83
N ALA A 924 24.85 9.44 26.42
CA ALA A 924 25.88 8.43 26.18
C ALA A 924 26.86 8.85 25.07
N LEU A 925 26.41 9.69 24.11
CA LEU A 925 27.24 10.18 23.00
C LEU A 925 28.33 11.17 23.45
N ARG A 926 28.26 11.71 24.68
CA ARG A 926 29.33 12.55 25.27
C ARG A 926 30.66 11.80 25.37
N GLU A 927 30.60 10.48 25.51
CA GLU A 927 31.75 9.58 25.60
C GLU A 927 32.22 9.07 24.23
N VAL A 928 31.69 9.59 23.11
CA VAL A 928 32.12 9.26 21.75
C VAL A 928 33.12 10.32 21.26
N PRO A 929 34.43 10.00 21.21
CA PRO A 929 35.46 11.03 21.15
C PRO A 929 35.51 11.82 19.84
N TRP A 930 35.04 11.24 18.74
CA TRP A 930 35.19 11.78 17.38
C TRP A 930 33.87 12.12 16.68
N LEU A 931 32.74 12.03 17.38
CA LEU A 931 31.44 12.38 16.83
C LEU A 931 31.42 13.89 16.49
N ARG A 932 31.21 14.20 15.21
CA ARG A 932 31.16 15.57 14.67
C ARG A 932 29.78 15.94 14.16
N GLU A 933 29.05 14.96 13.63
CA GLU A 933 27.76 15.18 12.97
C GLU A 933 26.71 14.28 13.61
N LEU A 934 25.58 14.87 14.01
CA LEU A 934 24.44 14.18 14.56
C LEU A 934 23.19 14.64 13.82
N ASP A 935 22.47 13.70 13.22
CA ASP A 935 21.13 13.88 12.67
C ASP A 935 20.18 13.06 13.53
N VAL A 936 19.19 13.69 14.15
CA VAL A 936 18.29 13.01 15.08
C VAL A 936 16.84 13.43 14.86
N ALA A 937 15.96 12.44 14.79
CA ALA A 937 14.52 12.65 14.94
C ALA A 937 14.19 12.78 16.43
N SER A 938 13.46 13.82 16.79
CA SER A 938 13.18 14.15 18.20
C SER A 938 11.78 14.70 18.34
N ASP A 939 11.12 14.32 19.43
CA ASP A 939 9.85 14.92 19.86
C ASP A 939 10.04 16.13 20.78
N ALA A 940 11.30 16.49 21.09
CA ALA A 940 11.59 17.65 21.91
C ALA A 940 11.23 18.94 21.18
N ASP A 941 10.30 19.70 21.77
CA ASP A 941 9.91 21.05 21.34
C ASP A 941 10.95 22.12 21.75
N ARG A 942 11.90 21.76 22.61
CA ARG A 942 12.97 22.62 23.13
C ARG A 942 14.35 21.99 22.97
N LEU A 943 15.34 22.78 22.58
CA LEU A 943 16.73 22.35 22.47
C LEU A 943 17.32 21.94 23.84
N SER A 944 16.85 22.54 24.94
CA SER A 944 17.23 22.13 26.31
C SER A 944 16.78 20.72 26.68
N GLY A 945 15.81 20.15 25.96
CA GLY A 945 15.39 18.75 26.09
C GLY A 945 16.44 17.76 25.56
N LEU A 946 17.47 18.24 24.85
CA LEU A 946 18.58 17.43 24.36
C LEU A 946 19.83 17.62 25.22
N PRO A 947 20.56 16.55 25.57
CA PRO A 947 21.81 16.68 26.28
C PRO A 947 22.88 17.31 25.38
N SER A 948 23.48 18.40 25.83
CA SER A 948 24.55 19.07 25.08
C SER A 948 25.76 18.15 24.85
N LEU A 949 26.26 18.16 23.61
CA LEU A 949 27.42 17.37 23.17
C LEU A 949 28.60 18.29 22.86
N PRO A 950 29.64 18.35 23.71
CA PRO A 950 30.64 19.42 23.66
C PRO A 950 31.59 19.34 22.46
N ARG A 951 31.62 18.24 21.70
CA ARG A 951 32.52 18.01 20.55
C ARG A 951 31.80 18.05 19.20
N LEU A 952 30.48 18.11 19.22
CA LEU A 952 29.63 18.10 18.04
C LEU A 952 29.80 19.41 17.25
N ARG A 953 29.92 19.31 15.93
CA ARG A 953 30.08 20.45 15.01
C ARG A 953 28.83 20.70 14.17
N GLU A 954 28.11 19.66 13.80
CA GLU A 954 26.86 19.76 13.06
C GLU A 954 25.75 19.02 13.79
N LEU A 955 24.61 19.69 13.93
CA LEU A 955 23.39 19.12 14.49
C LEU A 955 22.26 19.31 13.49
N ALA A 956 21.61 18.23 13.09
CA ALA A 956 20.37 18.24 12.34
C ALA A 956 19.24 17.70 13.22
N LEU A 957 18.20 18.51 13.45
CA LEU A 957 17.03 18.14 14.24
C LEU A 957 15.80 18.02 13.33
N HIS A 958 15.22 16.83 13.31
CA HIS A 958 13.96 16.53 12.64
C HIS A 958 12.87 16.42 13.69
N VAL A 959 12.11 17.50 13.85
CA VAL A 959 10.98 17.57 14.79
C VAL A 959 9.71 17.82 13.97
N SER A 960 8.60 17.17 14.33
CA SER A 960 7.30 17.34 13.67
C SER A 960 6.75 18.77 13.84
N GLY A 961 7.07 19.39 14.99
CA GLY A 961 6.71 20.76 15.35
C GLY A 961 7.80 21.80 15.08
N ALA A 962 7.61 22.97 15.67
CA ALA A 962 8.59 24.05 15.65
C ALA A 962 9.46 23.97 16.91
N VAL A 963 10.78 24.11 16.75
CA VAL A 963 11.73 23.97 17.87
C VAL A 963 12.08 25.34 18.46
N GLU A 964 12.00 25.45 19.79
CA GLU A 964 12.54 26.56 20.57
C GLU A 964 14.03 26.32 20.86
N LEU A 965 14.88 27.26 20.46
CA LEU A 965 16.35 27.15 20.55
C LEU A 965 16.90 27.69 21.87
N ASP A 966 16.31 27.25 22.98
CA ASP A 966 16.79 27.60 24.31
C ASP A 966 18.14 26.94 24.61
N ASN A 967 19.00 27.63 25.37
CA ASN A 967 20.29 27.11 25.81
C ASN A 967 21.26 26.67 24.67
N LEU A 968 21.15 27.25 23.48
CA LEU A 968 22.06 26.97 22.34
C LEU A 968 23.54 27.22 22.71
N SER A 969 23.82 28.16 23.62
CA SER A 969 25.16 28.47 24.13
C SER A 969 25.86 27.28 24.82
N ALA A 970 25.11 26.29 25.33
CA ALA A 970 25.66 25.07 25.92
C ALA A 970 26.37 24.16 24.89
N TRP A 971 26.12 24.36 23.60
CA TRP A 971 26.67 23.57 22.50
C TRP A 971 27.99 24.14 21.96
N SER A 972 28.96 24.40 22.85
CA SER A 972 30.19 25.18 22.60
C SER A 972 31.02 24.90 21.32
N SER A 973 30.93 23.71 20.70
CA SER A 973 31.64 23.36 19.46
C SER A 973 30.78 23.40 18.18
N LEU A 974 29.48 23.68 18.31
CA LEU A 974 28.51 23.62 17.23
C LEU A 974 28.73 24.75 16.21
N ARG A 975 28.88 24.41 14.94
CA ARG A 975 29.12 25.36 13.84
C ARG A 975 27.96 25.42 12.86
N THR A 976 27.31 24.28 12.63
CA THR A 976 26.22 24.12 11.67
C THR A 976 24.97 23.61 12.39
N LEU A 977 23.85 24.32 12.24
CA LEU A 977 22.57 23.92 12.79
C LEU A 977 21.55 23.76 11.66
N ARG A 978 21.07 22.53 11.44
CA ARG A 978 20.00 22.22 10.48
C ARG A 978 18.71 21.94 11.22
N LEU A 979 17.64 22.63 10.85
CA LEU A 979 16.34 22.51 11.49
C LEU A 979 15.27 22.38 10.41
N ARG A 980 14.26 21.56 10.68
CA ARG A 980 13.06 21.54 9.85
C ARG A 980 12.30 22.86 10.00
N LYS A 981 11.93 23.23 11.23
CA LYS A 981 11.13 24.43 11.54
C LYS A 981 11.56 25.04 12.87
N VAL A 982 11.66 26.36 12.93
CA VAL A 982 11.88 27.14 14.16
C VAL A 982 10.56 27.74 14.67
N SER A 983 10.44 27.95 15.98
CA SER A 983 9.24 28.53 16.60
C SER A 983 8.93 29.95 16.12
N SER A 984 9.97 30.79 15.98
CA SER A 984 9.92 32.08 15.30
C SER A 984 11.31 32.51 14.84
N LEU A 985 11.38 33.39 13.83
CA LEU A 985 12.67 33.96 13.40
C LEU A 985 13.31 34.85 14.49
N GLU A 986 12.51 35.53 15.30
CA GLU A 986 12.99 36.34 16.41
C GLU A 986 13.70 35.49 17.47
N SER A 987 13.13 34.32 17.81
CA SER A 987 13.74 33.36 18.72
C SER A 987 15.05 32.81 18.17
N LEU A 988 15.11 32.50 16.86
CA LEU A 988 16.34 32.08 16.19
C LEU A 988 17.43 33.15 16.30
N VAL A 989 17.11 34.42 16.00
CA VAL A 989 18.08 35.54 16.09
C VAL A 989 18.55 35.73 17.54
N ALA A 990 17.65 35.66 18.52
CA ALA A 990 17.99 35.76 19.94
C ALA A 990 18.92 34.61 20.39
N ALA A 991 18.64 33.37 19.97
CA ALA A 991 19.48 32.22 20.28
C ALA A 991 20.88 32.36 19.66
N LEU A 992 20.97 32.78 18.40
CA LEU A 992 22.24 32.99 17.69
C LEU A 992 23.11 34.07 18.35
N ARG A 993 22.53 35.11 18.96
CA ARG A 993 23.28 36.11 19.76
C ARG A 993 24.02 35.46 20.93
N THR A 994 23.40 34.48 21.57
CA THR A 994 24.00 33.77 22.71
C THR A 994 25.02 32.72 22.30
N ALA A 995 25.11 32.39 21.01
CA ALA A 995 25.94 31.32 20.46
C ALA A 995 26.82 31.81 19.29
N PRO A 996 27.87 32.62 19.55
CA PRO A 996 28.71 33.24 18.51
C PRO A 996 29.55 32.25 17.70
N HIS A 997 29.60 30.98 18.11
CA HIS A 997 30.34 29.90 17.45
C HIS A 997 29.54 29.25 16.30
N VAL A 998 28.23 29.47 16.24
CA VAL A 998 27.37 28.96 15.16
C VAL A 998 27.53 29.86 13.93
N THR A 999 28.05 29.27 12.85
CA THR A 999 28.44 29.99 11.62
C THR A 999 27.55 29.66 10.43
N ALA A 1000 26.75 28.60 10.51
CA ALA A 1000 25.89 28.13 9.44
C ALA A 1000 24.52 27.66 9.97
N VAL A 1001 23.44 28.07 9.31
CA VAL A 1001 22.07 27.65 9.66
C VAL A 1001 21.32 27.22 8.39
N GLU A 1002 20.62 26.09 8.46
CA GLU A 1002 19.76 25.58 7.39
C GLU A 1002 18.34 25.34 7.89
N LEU A 1003 17.36 25.97 7.24
CA LEU A 1003 15.94 25.81 7.50
C LEU A 1003 15.26 25.12 6.33
N SER A 1004 14.80 23.89 6.56
CA SER A 1004 14.22 23.03 5.52
C SER A 1004 12.70 23.21 5.31
N HIS A 1005 12.04 24.05 6.11
CA HIS A 1005 10.64 24.45 5.92
C HIS A 1005 10.56 25.91 5.49
N ALA A 1006 9.52 26.23 4.71
CA ALA A 1006 9.27 27.59 4.24
C ALA A 1006 9.11 28.55 5.41
N VAL A 1007 9.83 29.67 5.34
CA VAL A 1007 9.77 30.76 6.31
C VAL A 1007 8.82 31.82 5.77
N SER A 1008 7.68 32.03 6.44
CA SER A 1008 6.67 33.03 6.05
C SER A 1008 6.77 34.35 6.84
N GLU A 1009 7.45 34.33 7.98
CA GLU A 1009 7.63 35.51 8.84
C GLU A 1009 8.72 36.44 8.28
N PRO A 1010 8.58 37.77 8.40
CA PRO A 1010 9.66 38.68 8.07
C PRO A 1010 10.79 38.56 9.09
N TRP A 1011 12.03 38.66 8.63
CA TRP A 1011 13.18 38.76 9.53
C TRP A 1011 13.09 40.04 10.37
N PRO A 1012 13.48 40.00 11.67
CA PRO A 1012 13.39 41.17 12.55
C PRO A 1012 14.28 42.31 12.03
N GLY A 1013 13.67 43.45 11.67
CA GLY A 1013 14.37 44.58 11.05
C GLY A 1013 15.21 45.44 12.00
N ASP A 1014 14.90 45.40 13.30
CA ASP A 1014 15.54 46.21 14.34
C ASP A 1014 16.33 45.31 15.30
N GLY A 1015 17.63 45.11 15.05
CA GLY A 1015 18.48 44.27 15.88
C GLY A 1015 19.97 44.50 15.68
N GLU A 1016 20.78 44.22 16.72
CA GLU A 1016 22.24 44.21 16.59
C GLU A 1016 22.70 43.19 15.52
N PRO A 1017 23.65 43.55 14.64
CA PRO A 1017 24.15 42.66 13.60
C PRO A 1017 24.81 41.40 14.16
N LEU A 1018 24.66 40.28 13.45
CA LEU A 1018 25.23 38.96 13.73
C LEU A 1018 26.36 38.64 12.73
N PRO A 1019 27.59 39.15 12.92
CA PRO A 1019 28.70 38.95 11.98
C PRO A 1019 29.27 37.53 11.97
N GLN A 1020 28.86 36.66 12.91
CA GLN A 1020 29.33 35.28 12.96
C GLN A 1020 28.74 34.38 11.87
N LEU A 1021 27.55 34.72 11.34
CA LEU A 1021 26.86 33.87 10.38
C LEU A 1021 27.44 34.06 8.98
N SER A 1022 28.02 32.99 8.43
CA SER A 1022 28.70 32.98 7.12
C SER A 1022 27.94 32.20 6.04
N ALA A 1023 27.06 31.29 6.43
CA ALA A 1023 26.22 30.51 5.53
C ALA A 1023 24.78 30.41 6.04
N LEU A 1024 23.81 30.58 5.15
CA LEU A 1024 22.39 30.46 5.46
C LEU A 1024 21.68 29.72 4.32
N SER A 1025 20.84 28.74 4.65
CA SER A 1025 20.02 28.01 3.69
C SER A 1025 18.55 28.11 4.08
N LEU A 1026 17.68 28.52 3.16
CA LEU A 1026 16.27 28.79 3.40
C LEU A 1026 15.39 28.18 2.33
N VAL A 1027 14.23 27.65 2.73
CA VAL A 1027 13.13 27.36 1.81
C VAL A 1027 12.22 28.58 1.69
N VAL A 1028 11.92 29.00 0.45
CA VAL A 1028 11.08 30.17 0.17
C VAL A 1028 9.67 29.70 -0.21
N GLY A 1029 8.65 30.30 0.41
CA GLY A 1029 7.23 29.97 0.18
C GLY A 1029 6.56 30.84 -0.91
N ARG A 1030 5.31 30.53 -1.26
CA ARG A 1030 4.51 31.35 -2.19
C ARG A 1030 4.20 32.72 -1.57
N GLY A 1031 4.71 33.79 -2.17
CA GLY A 1031 4.32 35.18 -1.85
C GLY A 1031 5.19 35.95 -0.84
N SER A 1032 6.35 35.46 -0.42
CA SER A 1032 7.19 36.14 0.59
C SER A 1032 8.46 36.81 0.01
N ASN A 1033 8.32 37.78 -0.91
CA ASN A 1033 9.48 38.58 -1.38
C ASN A 1033 9.94 39.65 -0.38
N ALA A 1034 9.18 39.91 0.69
CA ALA A 1034 9.52 40.90 1.71
C ALA A 1034 10.61 40.44 2.70
N GLY A 1035 10.92 39.13 2.73
CA GLY A 1035 11.77 38.54 3.77
C GLY A 1035 13.29 38.70 3.57
N LEU A 1036 13.79 38.93 2.35
CA LEU A 1036 15.25 38.90 2.12
C LEU A 1036 15.96 40.24 2.42
N ARG A 1037 15.23 41.36 2.45
CA ARG A 1037 15.81 42.70 2.69
C ARG A 1037 16.58 42.82 4.02
N PRO A 1038 16.05 42.35 5.17
CA PRO A 1038 16.73 42.51 6.45
C PRO A 1038 17.97 41.62 6.61
N LEU A 1039 18.16 40.59 5.76
CA LEU A 1039 19.32 39.70 5.85
C LEU A 1039 20.65 40.43 5.74
N ARG A 1040 20.68 41.53 4.96
CA ARG A 1040 21.90 42.33 4.80
C ARG A 1040 22.35 42.97 6.10
N ASP A 1041 21.40 43.60 6.79
CA ASP A 1041 21.68 44.40 7.97
C ASP A 1041 21.84 43.49 9.20
N LEU A 1042 21.14 42.34 9.23
CA LEU A 1042 21.25 41.31 10.27
C LEU A 1042 22.52 40.44 10.13
N PHE A 1043 22.93 40.06 8.92
CA PHE A 1043 24.06 39.13 8.68
C PHE A 1043 25.11 39.77 7.76
N PRO A 1044 25.90 40.74 8.26
CA PRO A 1044 26.82 41.52 7.43
C PRO A 1044 28.00 40.71 6.87
N SER A 1045 28.28 39.53 7.43
CA SER A 1045 29.40 38.66 7.01
C SER A 1045 28.94 37.41 6.25
N LEU A 1046 27.69 37.37 5.79
CA LEU A 1046 27.14 36.26 5.03
C LEU A 1046 27.85 36.10 3.69
N ARG A 1047 28.46 34.94 3.44
CA ARG A 1047 29.20 34.62 2.20
C ARG A 1047 28.47 33.63 1.30
N ARG A 1048 27.63 32.77 1.87
CA ARG A 1048 26.84 31.77 1.14
C ARG A 1048 25.38 31.85 1.54
N LEU A 1049 24.49 31.99 0.55
CA LEU A 1049 23.04 31.93 0.74
C LEU A 1049 22.44 30.92 -0.24
N THR A 1050 21.86 29.84 0.27
CA THR A 1050 21.13 28.86 -0.55
C THR A 1050 19.63 29.12 -0.40
N LEU A 1051 18.92 29.32 -1.52
CA LEU A 1051 17.48 29.54 -1.58
C LEU A 1051 16.82 28.38 -2.33
N ARG A 1052 15.97 27.63 -1.63
CA ARG A 1052 15.22 26.50 -2.19
C ARG A 1052 13.77 26.92 -2.48
N GLY A 1053 13.40 26.97 -3.74
CA GLY A 1053 12.03 27.29 -4.18
C GLY A 1053 11.15 26.04 -4.25
N ARG A 1054 9.94 26.12 -3.68
CA ARG A 1054 8.90 25.11 -3.95
C ARG A 1054 8.34 25.25 -5.37
N PRO A 1055 7.73 24.21 -5.96
CA PRO A 1055 7.15 24.33 -7.29
C PRO A 1055 6.15 25.49 -7.45
N GLY A 1056 6.35 26.29 -8.50
CA GLY A 1056 5.59 27.51 -8.77
C GLY A 1056 5.85 28.66 -7.79
N THR A 1057 7.04 28.74 -7.17
CA THR A 1057 7.46 29.92 -6.39
C THR A 1057 8.34 30.84 -7.23
N THR A 1058 8.10 32.15 -7.13
CA THR A 1058 8.97 33.17 -7.70
C THR A 1058 9.98 33.60 -6.64
N ILE A 1059 11.27 33.54 -6.94
CA ILE A 1059 12.35 34.01 -6.05
C ILE A 1059 12.89 35.33 -6.61
N ASP A 1060 12.76 36.42 -5.85
CA ASP A 1060 13.34 37.73 -6.20
C ASP A 1060 14.64 37.98 -5.40
N VAL A 1061 15.78 37.97 -6.09
CA VAL A 1061 17.10 38.21 -5.49
C VAL A 1061 17.54 39.68 -5.55
N THR A 1062 16.73 40.58 -6.11
CA THR A 1062 16.99 42.03 -6.17
C THR A 1062 17.39 42.65 -4.82
N PRO A 1063 16.79 42.26 -3.67
CA PRO A 1063 17.20 42.76 -2.36
C PRO A 1063 18.67 42.50 -1.97
N LEU A 1064 19.33 41.52 -2.62
CA LEU A 1064 20.67 41.03 -2.26
C LEU A 1064 21.78 41.70 -3.09
N TYR A 1065 21.46 42.58 -4.04
CA TYR A 1065 22.45 43.27 -4.89
C TYR A 1065 23.50 44.06 -4.10
N GLY A 1066 23.16 44.54 -2.89
CA GLY A 1066 24.05 45.34 -2.04
C GLY A 1066 25.17 44.57 -1.33
N GLN A 1067 25.31 43.24 -1.52
CA GLN A 1067 26.33 42.41 -0.85
C GLN A 1067 27.33 41.79 -1.85
N PRO A 1068 28.42 42.50 -2.23
CA PRO A 1068 29.32 42.07 -3.31
C PRO A 1068 30.03 40.73 -3.07
N ASP A 1069 30.26 40.35 -1.81
CA ASP A 1069 30.96 39.11 -1.42
C ASP A 1069 30.03 37.90 -1.19
N LEU A 1070 28.72 38.04 -1.43
CA LEU A 1070 27.74 36.96 -1.26
C LEU A 1070 27.65 36.10 -2.53
N HIS A 1071 27.84 34.79 -2.37
CA HIS A 1071 27.48 33.77 -3.35
C HIS A 1071 26.08 33.23 -3.06
N ILE A 1072 25.21 33.26 -4.05
CA ILE A 1072 23.81 32.85 -3.96
C ILE A 1072 23.61 31.58 -4.79
N GLU A 1073 23.11 30.53 -4.16
CA GLU A 1073 22.72 29.29 -4.82
C GLU A 1073 21.21 29.20 -4.82
N VAL A 1074 20.59 29.08 -5.99
CA VAL A 1074 19.14 28.98 -6.13
C VAL A 1074 18.79 27.61 -6.71
N LEU A 1075 17.94 26.90 -5.99
CA LEU A 1075 17.44 25.57 -6.32
C LEU A 1075 15.96 25.72 -6.68
N LEU A 1076 15.60 25.57 -7.97
CA LEU A 1076 14.25 25.86 -8.50
C LEU A 1076 13.50 24.60 -8.92
N GLY A 1077 12.37 24.30 -8.28
CA GLY A 1077 11.44 23.26 -8.72
C GLY A 1077 10.40 23.74 -9.75
N GLY A 1078 10.81 24.40 -10.84
CA GLY A 1078 9.89 24.91 -11.88
C GLY A 1078 9.22 26.27 -11.57
N GLY A 1079 9.93 27.16 -10.88
CA GLY A 1079 9.51 28.54 -10.58
C GLY A 1079 10.36 29.59 -11.30
N GLU A 1080 9.96 30.87 -11.23
CA GLU A 1080 10.69 31.98 -11.87
C GLU A 1080 11.73 32.61 -10.93
N LEU A 1081 12.91 32.93 -11.46
CA LEU A 1081 13.95 33.71 -10.75
C LEU A 1081 13.98 35.13 -11.29
N VAL A 1082 13.71 36.11 -10.42
CA VAL A 1082 13.67 37.54 -10.74
C VAL A 1082 14.90 38.23 -10.18
N GLY A 1083 15.53 39.11 -10.95
CA GLY A 1083 16.73 39.84 -10.52
C GLY A 1083 18.04 39.07 -10.70
N SER A 1084 18.09 38.06 -11.57
CA SER A 1084 19.35 37.36 -11.86
C SER A 1084 20.27 38.18 -12.78
N GLU A 1085 19.70 39.08 -13.59
CA GLU A 1085 20.36 39.80 -14.67
C GLU A 1085 21.43 40.84 -14.22
N ARG A 1086 21.48 41.19 -12.93
CA ARG A 1086 22.50 42.11 -12.38
C ARG A 1086 23.52 41.41 -11.46
N LEU A 1087 23.43 40.10 -11.29
CA LEU A 1087 24.42 39.32 -10.55
C LEU A 1087 25.40 38.68 -11.54
N GLU A 1088 26.70 38.83 -11.30
CA GLU A 1088 27.73 38.15 -12.08
C GLU A 1088 27.58 36.63 -11.93
N SER A 1089 27.89 35.86 -12.98
CA SER A 1089 27.79 34.38 -12.98
C SER A 1089 28.67 33.69 -11.94
N THR A 1090 29.67 34.39 -11.39
CA THR A 1090 30.53 33.94 -10.28
C THR A 1090 29.82 34.04 -8.92
N ARG A 1091 28.73 34.81 -8.82
CA ARG A 1091 27.99 35.10 -7.59
C ARG A 1091 26.62 34.42 -7.53
N LEU A 1092 26.15 33.83 -8.62
CA LEU A 1092 24.85 33.17 -8.70
C LEU A 1092 24.99 31.81 -9.38
N THR A 1093 24.67 30.74 -8.66
CA THR A 1093 24.50 29.40 -9.21
C THR A 1093 23.02 29.06 -9.21
N VAL A 1094 22.47 28.64 -10.35
CA VAL A 1094 21.08 28.19 -10.47
C VAL A 1094 21.12 26.73 -10.90
N ALA A 1095 20.49 25.85 -10.12
CA ALA A 1095 20.25 24.47 -10.49
C ALA A 1095 18.74 24.18 -10.40
N ALA A 1096 18.24 23.27 -11.23
CA ALA A 1096 16.89 22.78 -11.05
C ALA A 1096 16.86 21.80 -9.86
N LEU A 1097 15.68 21.62 -9.26
CA LEU A 1097 15.44 20.69 -8.16
C LEU A 1097 14.78 19.41 -8.62
#